data_AF-A0A1F5BDS3-F1
#
_entry.id   AF-A0A1F5BDS3-F1
#
_cell.length_a   1.000
_cell.length_b   1.000
_cell.length_c   1.000
_cell.angle_alpha   90.00
_cell.angle_beta   90.00
_cell.angle_gamma   90.00
#
_symmetry.space_group_name_H-M   'P 1'
#
loop_
_entity.id
_entity.type
_entity.pdbx_description
1 polymer ?
#
loop_
_entity_poly.entity_id
_entity_poly.type
_entity_poly.pdbx_seq_one_letter_code
_entity_poly.pdbx_strand_id
1 'polypeptide(L)'
;MKRLALVCLGVIGLSVAAAAAGEAGLAKYVPGNAAPKGWKSDGATRVFIGEELYDYIDGGAEIFMEYGFLAAATQDYIGPGGRRLVLEIYEMEDDTAAYGIFTAFRTPGGEAIALGDAGQLTDYYLSFWKGRFLVNVTLGGGAEDSSTVLRALAGAVGERLPGQGRIPRLAGLLPAEGRLPSGVDYFEGSLGFLNSSGFFGGDVFGVRRGVKAPYSGGYDVLILEFDSPEESRERYSLAEKRLEGGRGIRGFSSEGPRRFRFRKEDGRSAVVALVGPYILAGVIERPGPESEAALAASLEEVEGSHRASGPWRAGFEERVRYVTWDNVRTLDKERYLGQAAVLLRTRLSLSRRFAAGLEFELGLTNELHQMIVPSGEAFQWDEVIFDTLCIRWTRPAGLPLTLTLGRQGAFFGEGFLVAEGTPLDETRSDYFNAVRLDWTPAGGRQVTLFACHQTETDTFLPVLHGMNRSLVEQPETGLGLVWSWKGETREWEASLIYKNAAAGSASLKEADILTLGGRSAWKPFPEVSLSGEAAFQAGELGGAGLTTWGANVRLTWDARNLLRLPLRVLVGGLYLSGDDPSTGKTEGWEPLFSRWPRWSESYIYTLAEENQGRMSWWSNLSSVFGELDIRLSQKLGLRLAAHRLAAPQAASGSWSRISGLGHVRGNLFSARLEFVLSGRLKGHLLYESFRPGSFYVPSADGYSFLRFELLWGF
;
A
#
# COMPACT_ATOMS: atom_id res chain seq x y z
N MET A 1 11.37 -24.64 67.56
CA MET A 1 12.25 -25.68 67.01
C MET A 1 12.25 -25.60 65.48
N LYS A 2 13.41 -25.20 64.93
CA LYS A 2 13.98 -25.55 63.62
C LYS A 2 13.08 -25.50 62.37
N ARG A 3 13.26 -24.45 61.55
CA ARG A 3 14.11 -24.50 60.32
C ARG A 3 14.14 -23.11 59.65
N LEU A 4 15.17 -22.35 60.03
CA LEU A 4 15.79 -21.27 59.26
C LEU A 4 17.12 -21.85 58.72
N ALA A 5 17.63 -21.32 57.61
CA ALA A 5 18.91 -21.62 56.92
C ALA A 5 18.87 -22.71 55.83
N LEU A 6 18.70 -22.27 54.57
CA LEU A 6 19.62 -22.59 53.46
C LEU A 6 19.35 -21.65 52.27
N VAL A 7 19.57 -20.35 52.51
CA VAL A 7 19.94 -19.35 51.49
C VAL A 7 21.44 -19.14 51.69
N CYS A 8 22.22 -18.97 50.61
CA CYS A 8 23.65 -18.61 50.55
C CYS A 8 24.70 -19.64 50.05
N LEU A 9 24.35 -20.70 49.30
CA LEU A 9 25.40 -21.56 48.66
C LEU A 9 25.22 -21.82 47.15
N GLY A 10 24.19 -21.27 46.50
CA GLY A 10 23.96 -21.44 45.06
C GLY A 10 24.49 -20.31 44.15
N VAL A 11 24.86 -19.16 44.71
CA VAL A 11 25.25 -17.96 43.93
C VAL A 11 26.76 -17.76 43.87
N ILE A 12 27.54 -18.49 44.67
CA ILE A 12 29.02 -18.44 44.63
C ILE A 12 29.59 -19.57 43.75
N GLY A 13 28.77 -20.55 43.34
CA GLY A 13 29.19 -21.68 42.50
C GLY A 13 29.17 -21.41 40.99
N LEU A 14 28.42 -20.41 40.52
CA LEU A 14 28.37 -20.06 39.08
C LEU A 14 29.40 -18.99 38.69
N SER A 15 29.89 -18.17 39.63
CA SER A 15 30.92 -17.16 39.33
C SER A 15 32.33 -17.73 39.27
N VAL A 16 32.60 -18.85 39.94
CA VAL A 16 33.94 -19.48 39.94
C VAL A 16 34.16 -20.40 38.74
N ALA A 17 33.10 -20.98 38.16
CA ALA A 17 33.21 -21.84 36.97
C ALA A 17 33.38 -21.04 35.66
N ALA A 18 32.87 -19.80 35.60
CA ALA A 18 33.08 -18.92 34.44
C ALA A 18 34.51 -18.34 34.40
N ALA A 19 35.07 -17.99 35.56
CA ALA A 19 36.44 -17.47 35.66
C ALA A 19 37.51 -18.53 35.29
N ALA A 20 37.30 -19.80 35.65
CA ALA A 20 38.25 -20.88 35.33
C ALA A 20 38.22 -21.34 33.85
N ALA A 21 37.20 -20.95 33.07
CA ALA A 21 37.06 -21.32 31.66
C ALA A 21 37.67 -20.30 30.69
N GLY A 22 37.92 -19.05 31.13
CA GLY A 22 38.39 -17.95 30.28
C GLY A 22 39.90 -17.99 29.98
N GLU A 23 40.75 -18.30 30.97
CA GLU A 23 42.22 -18.22 30.80
C GLU A 23 42.77 -19.23 29.76
N ALA A 24 42.11 -20.38 29.56
CA ALA A 24 42.52 -21.40 28.59
C ALA A 24 41.65 -21.47 27.32
N GLY A 25 40.61 -20.65 27.22
CA GLY A 25 39.52 -20.80 26.24
C GLY A 25 39.82 -20.22 24.85
N LEU A 26 40.30 -18.97 24.78
CA LEU A 26 40.50 -18.25 23.51
C LEU A 26 41.86 -18.49 22.86
N ALA A 27 42.90 -18.77 23.65
CA ALA A 27 44.25 -19.04 23.16
C ALA A 27 44.28 -20.22 22.15
N LYS A 28 43.35 -21.18 22.26
CA LYS A 28 43.24 -22.30 21.31
C LYS A 28 42.86 -21.88 19.88
N TYR A 29 42.29 -20.69 19.70
CA TYR A 29 41.92 -20.14 18.39
C TYR A 29 43.04 -19.31 17.76
N VAL A 30 44.08 -18.97 18.54
CA VAL A 30 45.27 -18.25 18.05
C VAL A 30 46.15 -19.21 17.26
N PRO A 31 46.46 -18.92 15.97
CA PRO A 31 47.35 -19.75 15.18
C PRO A 31 48.79 -19.74 15.72
N GLY A 32 49.48 -20.88 15.67
CA GLY A 32 50.90 -20.95 16.02
C GLY A 32 51.84 -20.39 14.93
N ASN A 33 53.13 -20.72 15.03
CA ASN A 33 54.25 -20.24 14.18
C ASN A 33 54.21 -20.60 12.67
N ALA A 34 53.04 -20.86 12.09
CA ALA A 34 52.88 -21.32 10.71
C ALA A 34 51.86 -20.52 9.87
N ALA A 35 51.09 -19.61 10.46
CA ALA A 35 50.10 -18.80 9.74
C ALA A 35 50.11 -17.35 10.27
N PRO A 36 50.47 -16.35 9.43
CA PRO A 36 50.91 -16.44 8.04
C PRO A 36 52.32 -17.04 7.88
N LYS A 37 52.60 -17.67 6.74
CA LYS A 37 53.93 -18.25 6.46
C LYS A 37 55.03 -17.17 6.56
N GLY A 38 56.08 -17.43 7.33
CA GLY A 38 57.19 -16.49 7.54
C GLY A 38 56.99 -15.53 8.72
N TRP A 39 55.89 -15.63 9.44
CA TRP A 39 55.61 -14.90 10.68
C TRP A 39 55.76 -15.83 11.89
N LYS A 40 56.30 -15.29 12.99
CA LYS A 40 56.46 -16.03 14.25
C LYS A 40 55.79 -15.25 15.38
N SER A 41 55.15 -15.96 16.30
CA SER A 41 54.59 -15.38 17.52
C SER A 41 55.69 -14.70 18.33
N ASP A 42 55.44 -13.47 18.74
CA ASP A 42 56.28 -12.70 19.66
C ASP A 42 55.66 -12.71 21.05
N GLY A 43 56.35 -13.33 22.01
CA GLY A 43 55.83 -13.55 23.36
C GLY A 43 54.67 -14.56 23.45
N ALA A 44 54.10 -14.67 24.64
CA ALA A 44 52.93 -15.50 24.91
C ALA A 44 51.63 -14.78 24.55
N THR A 45 50.61 -15.52 24.16
CA THR A 45 49.25 -14.98 23.97
C THR A 45 48.77 -14.39 25.29
N ARG A 46 48.32 -13.14 25.26
CA ARG A 46 47.74 -12.44 26.41
C ARG A 46 46.23 -12.59 26.35
N VAL A 47 45.62 -12.94 27.47
CA VAL A 47 44.17 -13.11 27.62
C VAL A 47 43.69 -12.11 28.67
N PHE A 48 42.57 -11.44 28.39
CA PHE A 48 41.93 -10.47 29.27
C PHE A 48 40.46 -10.87 29.44
N ILE A 49 39.97 -10.98 30.67
CA ILE A 49 38.60 -11.37 30.99
C ILE A 49 37.86 -10.23 31.68
N GLY A 50 36.66 -9.88 31.20
CA GLY A 50 35.83 -8.83 31.79
C GLY A 50 36.58 -7.49 31.93
N GLU A 51 36.71 -7.00 33.17
CA GLU A 51 37.35 -5.71 33.45
C GLU A 51 38.86 -5.67 33.16
N GLU A 52 39.53 -6.82 32.98
CA GLU A 52 40.95 -6.83 32.58
C GLU A 52 41.16 -6.22 31.19
N LEU A 53 40.11 -6.03 30.39
CA LEU A 53 40.20 -5.33 29.11
C LEU A 53 40.71 -3.89 29.26
N TYR A 54 40.45 -3.23 30.40
CA TYR A 54 40.94 -1.89 30.68
C TYR A 54 42.48 -1.82 30.75
N ASP A 55 43.14 -2.92 31.11
CA ASP A 55 44.61 -2.99 31.10
C ASP A 55 45.18 -3.08 29.67
N TYR A 56 44.35 -3.41 28.69
CA TYR A 56 44.72 -3.52 27.28
C TYR A 56 44.30 -2.32 26.43
N ILE A 57 43.07 -1.84 26.58
CA ILE A 57 42.48 -0.75 25.78
C ILE A 57 42.13 0.43 26.69
N ASP A 58 43.07 1.36 26.84
CA ASP A 58 42.86 2.60 27.62
C ASP A 58 41.93 3.58 26.86
N GLY A 59 40.77 3.89 27.44
CA GLY A 59 39.76 4.82 26.91
C GLY A 59 38.87 4.28 25.79
N GLY A 60 38.98 2.98 25.47
CA GLY A 60 38.15 2.31 24.47
C GLY A 60 37.49 1.02 24.94
N ALA A 61 37.78 0.52 26.16
CA ALA A 61 37.19 -0.70 26.68
C ALA A 61 35.69 -0.54 27.01
N GLU A 62 35.24 0.66 27.37
CA GLU A 62 33.87 0.94 27.80
C GLU A 62 32.82 0.58 26.75
N ILE A 63 33.09 0.85 25.48
CA ILE A 63 32.18 0.50 24.39
C ILE A 63 32.14 -1.01 24.14
N PHE A 64 33.23 -1.74 24.35
CA PHE A 64 33.20 -3.21 24.29
C PHE A 64 32.36 -3.77 25.44
N MET A 65 32.51 -3.21 26.64
CA MET A 65 31.70 -3.60 27.81
C MET A 65 30.21 -3.34 27.59
N GLU A 66 29.85 -2.19 27.00
CA GLU A 66 28.45 -1.85 26.68
C GLU A 66 27.81 -2.83 25.68
N TYR A 67 28.60 -3.39 24.77
CA TYR A 67 28.16 -4.39 23.80
C TYR A 67 28.23 -5.82 24.33
N GLY A 68 28.52 -6.05 25.61
CA GLY A 68 28.52 -7.40 26.21
C GLY A 68 29.82 -8.17 25.99
N PHE A 69 30.97 -7.51 26.12
CA PHE A 69 32.28 -8.16 26.13
C PHE A 69 32.43 -9.22 27.23
N LEU A 70 33.02 -10.38 26.89
CA LEU A 70 33.35 -11.43 27.85
C LEU A 70 34.87 -11.59 28.04
N ALA A 71 35.61 -11.79 26.96
CA ALA A 71 37.06 -12.01 27.00
C ALA A 71 37.75 -11.64 25.69
N ALA A 72 39.04 -11.30 25.74
CA ALA A 72 39.90 -11.02 24.60
C ALA A 72 41.17 -11.88 24.65
N ALA A 73 41.66 -12.31 23.49
CA ALA A 73 43.01 -12.83 23.33
C ALA A 73 43.77 -11.99 22.30
N THR A 74 44.99 -11.56 22.65
CA THR A 74 45.88 -10.83 21.74
C THR A 74 47.21 -11.54 21.55
N GLN A 75 47.69 -11.56 20.30
CA GLN A 75 48.97 -12.15 19.93
C GLN A 75 49.70 -11.25 18.93
N ASP A 76 50.93 -10.88 19.28
CA ASP A 76 51.86 -10.22 18.38
C ASP A 76 52.62 -11.24 17.54
N TYR A 77 52.89 -10.92 16.28
CA TYR A 77 53.75 -11.68 15.39
C TYR A 77 54.81 -10.76 14.77
N ILE A 78 56.03 -11.29 14.61
CA ILE A 78 57.13 -10.65 13.91
C ILE A 78 57.36 -11.36 12.58
N GLY A 79 57.36 -10.58 11.50
CA GLY A 79 57.53 -11.04 10.13
C GLY A 79 58.80 -10.49 9.45
N PRO A 80 58.93 -10.70 8.13
CA PRO A 80 60.06 -10.21 7.35
C PRO A 80 60.27 -8.69 7.52
N GLY A 81 61.52 -8.28 7.70
CA GLY A 81 61.90 -6.88 7.88
C GLY A 81 61.52 -6.30 9.25
N GLY A 82 61.16 -7.12 10.24
CA GLY A 82 60.77 -6.66 11.58
C GLY A 82 59.36 -6.08 11.64
N ARG A 83 58.54 -6.28 10.59
CA ARG A 83 57.13 -5.88 10.58
C ARG A 83 56.37 -6.59 11.69
N ARG A 84 55.43 -5.88 12.32
CA ARG A 84 54.60 -6.37 13.42
C ARG A 84 53.17 -6.59 12.96
N LEU A 85 52.58 -7.71 13.33
CA LEU A 85 51.20 -8.06 13.03
C LEU A 85 50.52 -8.39 14.36
N VAL A 86 49.41 -7.72 14.65
CA VAL A 86 48.66 -7.88 15.91
C VAL A 86 47.36 -8.59 15.59
N LEU A 87 47.10 -9.71 16.24
CA LEU A 87 45.83 -10.42 16.21
C LEU A 87 45.09 -10.16 17.52
N GLU A 88 43.82 -9.79 17.42
CA GLU A 88 42.91 -9.64 18.55
C GLU A 88 41.65 -10.46 18.29
N ILE A 89 41.30 -11.33 19.22
CA ILE A 89 40.06 -12.13 19.19
C ILE A 89 39.24 -11.74 20.40
N TYR A 90 38.08 -11.14 20.18
CA TYR A 90 37.11 -10.78 21.23
C TYR A 90 35.97 -11.79 21.22
N GLU A 91 35.64 -12.33 22.38
CA GLU A 91 34.43 -13.11 22.63
C GLU A 91 33.39 -12.20 23.29
N MET A 92 32.22 -12.13 22.65
CA MET A 92 31.07 -11.37 23.09
C MET A 92 30.01 -12.30 23.68
N GLU A 93 29.03 -11.75 24.39
CA GLU A 93 27.97 -12.54 25.04
C GLU A 93 27.15 -13.39 24.06
N ASP A 94 26.88 -12.85 22.86
CA ASP A 94 26.17 -13.52 21.78
C ASP A 94 26.57 -13.00 20.39
N ASP A 95 25.87 -13.47 19.35
CA ASP A 95 26.11 -13.07 17.96
C ASP A 95 25.62 -11.65 17.64
N THR A 96 24.62 -11.14 18.37
CA THR A 96 24.13 -9.75 18.23
C THR A 96 25.16 -8.76 18.76
N ALA A 97 25.76 -9.05 19.91
CA ALA A 97 26.85 -8.32 20.50
C ALA A 97 28.08 -8.25 19.58
N ALA A 98 28.49 -9.39 19.01
CA ALA A 98 29.59 -9.47 18.05
C ALA A 98 29.31 -8.70 16.75
N TYR A 99 28.09 -8.82 16.20
CA TYR A 99 27.66 -8.04 15.05
C TYR A 99 27.68 -6.52 15.36
N GLY A 100 27.18 -6.13 16.52
CA GLY A 100 27.15 -4.74 16.96
C GLY A 100 28.53 -4.11 16.98
N ILE A 101 29.46 -4.71 17.72
CA ILE A 101 30.81 -4.17 17.86
C ILE A 101 31.57 -4.19 16.53
N PHE A 102 31.35 -5.19 15.68
CA PHE A 102 31.88 -5.24 14.32
C PHE A 102 31.38 -4.06 13.46
N THR A 103 30.09 -3.73 13.54
CA THR A 103 29.54 -2.58 12.80
C THR A 103 30.03 -1.24 13.37
N ALA A 104 30.14 -1.12 14.69
CA ALA A 104 30.56 0.11 15.37
C ALA A 104 32.00 0.53 15.05
N PHE A 105 32.89 -0.44 14.79
CA PHE A 105 34.30 -0.20 14.46
C PHE A 105 34.63 -0.42 12.98
N ARG A 106 33.62 -0.57 12.12
CA ARG A 106 33.84 -0.69 10.69
C ARG A 106 34.49 0.59 10.14
N THR A 107 35.57 0.44 9.38
CA THR A 107 36.27 1.58 8.80
C THR A 107 35.51 2.08 7.55
N PRO A 108 35.17 3.38 7.45
CA PRO A 108 34.58 3.92 6.24
C PRO A 108 35.47 3.67 5.01
N GLY A 109 34.89 3.12 3.94
CA GLY A 109 35.60 2.87 2.68
C GLY A 109 36.39 1.56 2.59
N GLY A 110 36.43 0.72 3.63
CA GLY A 110 37.08 -0.59 3.56
C GLY A 110 36.34 -1.60 2.67
N GLU A 111 37.07 -2.48 2.00
CA GLU A 111 36.59 -3.55 1.12
C GLU A 111 35.83 -4.60 1.93
N ALA A 112 34.57 -4.89 1.57
CA ALA A 112 33.83 -6.01 2.17
C ALA A 112 34.39 -7.36 1.68
N ILE A 113 34.64 -8.28 2.61
CA ILE A 113 35.22 -9.60 2.30
C ILE A 113 34.36 -10.74 2.86
N ALA A 114 34.31 -11.85 2.13
CA ALA A 114 33.61 -13.06 2.55
C ALA A 114 34.47 -13.91 3.51
N LEU A 115 34.62 -13.43 4.75
CA LEU A 115 35.31 -14.12 5.83
C LEU A 115 34.46 -14.08 7.10
N GLY A 116 34.32 -15.23 7.78
CA GLY A 116 33.38 -15.36 8.89
C GLY A 116 31.93 -15.21 8.42
N ASP A 117 31.12 -14.50 9.19
CA ASP A 117 29.76 -14.12 8.82
C ASP A 117 29.73 -12.81 8.02
N ALA A 118 30.65 -11.88 8.31
CA ALA A 118 31.03 -10.77 7.44
C ALA A 118 32.41 -10.23 7.85
N GLY A 119 33.15 -9.65 6.90
CA GLY A 119 34.42 -9.00 7.17
C GLY A 119 34.67 -7.76 6.32
N GLN A 120 35.66 -6.98 6.73
CA GLN A 120 36.17 -5.81 6.04
C GLN A 120 37.70 -5.82 6.02
N LEU A 121 38.27 -5.36 4.91
CA LEU A 121 39.70 -5.18 4.71
C LEU A 121 40.02 -3.71 4.32
N THR A 122 41.09 -3.18 4.89
CA THR A 122 41.78 -1.96 4.48
C THR A 122 43.26 -2.27 4.23
N ASP A 123 44.07 -1.25 3.91
CA ASP A 123 45.48 -1.42 3.57
C ASP A 123 46.33 -2.04 4.70
N TYR A 124 45.90 -1.89 5.96
CA TYR A 124 46.65 -2.34 7.14
C TYR A 124 45.77 -3.01 8.22
N TYR A 125 44.46 -3.08 8.03
CA TYR A 125 43.51 -3.57 9.03
C TYR A 125 42.49 -4.52 8.39
N LEU A 126 42.26 -5.66 9.01
CA LEU A 126 41.19 -6.59 8.65
C LEU A 126 40.37 -6.89 9.88
N SER A 127 39.07 -6.65 9.81
CA SER A 127 38.12 -7.05 10.86
C SER A 127 37.07 -7.99 10.30
N PHE A 128 36.74 -9.06 11.02
CA PHE A 128 35.59 -9.90 10.70
C PHE A 128 34.93 -10.41 11.97
N TRP A 129 33.67 -10.78 11.87
CA TRP A 129 32.96 -11.45 12.96
C TRP A 129 32.52 -12.84 12.53
N LYS A 130 32.46 -13.77 13.49
CA LYS A 130 31.93 -15.12 13.30
C LYS A 130 31.25 -15.61 14.57
N GLY A 131 29.96 -15.94 14.50
CA GLY A 131 29.18 -16.28 15.69
C GLY A 131 29.25 -15.14 16.71
N ARG A 132 29.72 -15.45 17.92
CA ARG A 132 29.91 -14.47 19.01
C ARG A 132 31.29 -13.82 19.04
N PHE A 133 32.13 -14.04 18.04
CA PHE A 133 33.52 -13.59 18.03
C PHE A 133 33.72 -12.42 17.06
N LEU A 134 34.41 -11.37 17.51
CA LEU A 134 35.01 -10.33 16.66
C LEU A 134 36.51 -10.61 16.56
N VAL A 135 37.07 -10.51 15.36
CA VAL A 135 38.51 -10.70 15.12
C VAL A 135 39.05 -9.49 14.38
N ASN A 136 40.10 -8.90 14.93
CA ASN A 136 40.84 -7.81 14.31
C ASN A 136 42.28 -8.25 14.04
N VAL A 137 42.78 -7.88 12.87
CA VAL A 137 44.16 -8.11 12.47
C VAL A 137 44.74 -6.79 11.97
N THR A 138 45.78 -6.31 12.64
CA THR A 138 46.44 -5.04 12.33
C THR A 138 47.89 -5.28 11.90
N LEU A 139 48.26 -4.80 10.73
CA LEU A 139 49.62 -4.91 10.18
C LEU A 139 50.36 -3.57 10.29
N GLY A 140 51.46 -3.56 11.04
CA GLY A 140 52.38 -2.43 11.15
C GLY A 140 53.37 -2.37 9.99
N GLY A 141 53.34 -1.25 9.26
CA GLY A 141 54.20 -0.98 8.09
C GLY A 141 53.59 -1.48 6.78
N GLY A 142 53.35 -0.56 5.84
CA GLY A 142 52.73 -0.87 4.54
C GLY A 142 53.69 -1.54 3.57
N ALA A 143 53.22 -2.58 2.88
CA ALA A 143 53.93 -3.28 1.81
C ALA A 143 52.94 -3.84 0.77
N GLU A 144 53.45 -4.24 -0.40
CA GLU A 144 52.60 -4.80 -1.48
C GLU A 144 51.90 -6.11 -1.07
N ASP A 145 52.42 -6.84 -0.08
CA ASP A 145 51.86 -8.13 0.39
C ASP A 145 50.83 -8.00 1.52
N SER A 146 50.51 -6.78 2.00
CA SER A 146 49.67 -6.54 3.18
C SER A 146 48.33 -7.29 3.16
N SER A 147 47.56 -7.17 2.06
CA SER A 147 46.26 -7.84 1.89
C SER A 147 46.37 -9.36 2.00
N THR A 148 47.44 -9.94 1.44
CA THR A 148 47.70 -11.38 1.47
C THR A 148 48.01 -11.84 2.90
N VAL A 149 48.84 -11.09 3.62
CA VAL A 149 49.22 -11.40 5.01
C VAL A 149 48.01 -11.32 5.94
N LEU A 150 47.22 -10.25 5.85
CA LEU A 150 46.01 -10.03 6.65
C LEU A 150 44.99 -11.16 6.43
N ARG A 151 44.68 -11.49 5.17
CA ARG A 151 43.73 -12.56 4.83
C ARG A 151 44.21 -13.94 5.28
N ALA A 152 45.52 -14.20 5.20
CA ALA A 152 46.09 -15.49 5.61
C ALA A 152 45.93 -15.73 7.12
N LEU A 153 46.23 -14.72 7.95
CA LEU A 153 46.05 -14.85 9.41
C LEU A 153 44.57 -14.90 9.78
N ALA A 154 43.77 -13.97 9.26
CA ALA A 154 42.35 -13.90 9.56
C ALA A 154 41.60 -15.16 9.10
N GLY A 155 41.94 -15.70 7.93
CA GLY A 155 41.42 -16.98 7.42
C GLY A 155 41.74 -18.16 8.35
N ALA A 156 42.98 -18.27 8.80
CA ALA A 156 43.40 -19.32 9.73
C ALA A 156 42.64 -19.24 11.07
N VAL A 157 42.36 -18.03 11.57
CA VAL A 157 41.53 -17.83 12.77
C VAL A 157 40.08 -18.22 12.48
N GLY A 158 39.52 -17.77 11.35
CA GLY A 158 38.15 -18.04 10.94
C GLY A 158 37.81 -19.53 10.80
N GLU A 159 38.78 -20.36 10.39
CA GLU A 159 38.65 -21.82 10.34
C GLU A 159 38.58 -22.48 11.73
N ARG A 160 39.22 -21.87 12.74
CA ARG A 160 39.26 -22.38 14.12
C ARG A 160 38.06 -21.95 14.95
N LEU A 161 37.45 -20.82 14.62
CA LEU A 161 36.31 -20.28 15.35
C LEU A 161 35.03 -21.10 15.09
N PRO A 162 34.29 -21.49 16.16
CA PRO A 162 33.05 -22.25 16.03
C PRO A 162 31.84 -21.34 15.74
N GLY A 163 30.76 -21.97 15.28
CA GLY A 163 29.45 -21.32 15.14
C GLY A 163 29.27 -20.51 13.86
N GLN A 164 28.07 -19.93 13.77
CA GLN A 164 27.63 -19.03 12.72
C GLN A 164 26.73 -17.98 13.38
N GLY A 165 26.91 -16.72 13.02
CA GLY A 165 26.20 -15.59 13.59
C GLY A 165 24.95 -15.24 12.78
N ARG A 166 23.99 -14.59 13.46
CA ARG A 166 22.78 -14.07 12.83
C ARG A 166 22.78 -12.55 12.89
N ILE A 167 22.44 -11.92 11.77
CA ILE A 167 22.20 -10.49 11.75
C ILE A 167 20.97 -10.20 12.63
N PRO A 168 21.05 -9.24 13.58
CA PRO A 168 19.95 -8.92 14.48
C PRO A 168 18.69 -8.53 13.72
N ARG A 169 17.51 -8.97 14.22
CA ARG A 169 16.20 -8.64 13.61
C ARG A 169 16.03 -7.15 13.38
N LEU A 170 16.53 -6.34 14.31
CA LEU A 170 16.44 -4.87 14.28
C LEU A 170 17.06 -4.29 13.01
N ALA A 171 18.19 -4.83 12.53
CA ALA A 171 18.84 -4.40 11.29
C ALA A 171 18.01 -4.72 10.03
N GLY A 172 17.19 -5.77 10.09
CA GLY A 172 16.25 -6.12 9.03
C GLY A 172 15.05 -5.19 8.92
N LEU A 173 14.83 -4.28 9.89
CA LEU A 173 13.73 -3.32 9.88
C LEU A 173 14.05 -2.03 9.11
N LEU A 174 15.32 -1.81 8.78
CA LEU A 174 15.74 -0.65 8.00
C LEU A 174 15.26 -0.79 6.54
N PRO A 175 14.72 0.29 5.93
CA PRO A 175 14.37 0.32 4.51
C PRO A 175 15.51 -0.18 3.62
N ALA A 176 15.16 -0.97 2.60
CA ALA A 176 16.17 -1.53 1.70
C ALA A 176 16.53 -0.58 0.56
N GLU A 177 15.58 0.21 0.08
CA GLU A 177 15.77 1.10 -1.07
C GLU A 177 16.68 2.28 -0.73
N GLY A 178 17.70 2.51 -1.55
CA GLY A 178 18.64 3.62 -1.37
C GLY A 178 19.62 3.46 -0.20
N ARG A 179 19.49 2.39 0.62
CA ARG A 179 20.41 2.12 1.73
C ARG A 179 21.82 1.85 1.22
N LEU A 180 22.81 2.48 1.81
CA LEU A 180 24.20 2.25 1.43
C LEU A 180 24.68 0.89 1.96
N PRO A 181 25.23 0.00 1.10
CA PRO A 181 25.52 -1.40 1.46
C PRO A 181 26.43 -1.60 2.68
N SER A 182 27.37 -0.68 2.92
CA SER A 182 28.37 -0.78 3.99
C SER A 182 28.01 -0.03 5.27
N GLY A 183 26.83 0.61 5.36
CA GLY A 183 26.52 1.61 6.38
C GLY A 183 25.56 1.20 7.49
N VAL A 184 25.23 -0.08 7.67
CA VAL A 184 24.38 -0.48 8.81
C VAL A 184 25.22 -0.53 10.07
N ASP A 185 24.90 0.35 11.02
CA ASP A 185 25.48 0.41 12.37
C ASP A 185 24.44 -0.14 13.35
N TYR A 186 24.78 -1.19 14.09
CA TYR A 186 24.00 -1.63 15.23
C TYR A 186 24.70 -1.18 16.50
N PHE A 187 23.94 -0.60 17.42
CA PHE A 187 24.48 -0.11 18.67
C PHE A 187 23.68 -0.56 19.87
N GLU A 188 24.42 -0.93 20.92
CA GLU A 188 23.92 -1.09 22.28
C GLU A 188 24.24 0.19 23.06
N GLY A 189 23.39 0.50 24.04
CA GLY A 189 23.52 1.58 24.99
C GLY A 189 23.73 3.00 24.42
N SER A 190 24.11 3.89 25.33
CA SER A 190 24.29 5.32 25.03
C SER A 190 25.62 5.58 24.34
N LEU A 191 26.70 4.86 24.67
CA LEU A 191 28.01 5.09 24.04
C LEU A 191 27.99 4.68 22.57
N GLY A 192 27.41 3.52 22.25
CA GLY A 192 27.22 3.04 20.89
C GLY A 192 26.36 3.99 20.06
N PHE A 193 25.25 4.48 20.62
CA PHE A 193 24.43 5.49 19.97
C PHE A 193 25.21 6.77 19.66
N LEU A 194 25.98 7.28 20.62
CA LEU A 194 26.75 8.51 20.45
C LEU A 194 27.92 8.34 19.47
N ASN A 195 28.51 7.14 19.41
CA ASN A 195 29.53 6.79 18.42
C ASN A 195 28.94 6.74 17.00
N SER A 196 27.71 6.23 16.85
CA SER A 196 27.03 6.14 15.55
C SER A 196 26.39 7.47 15.11
N SER A 197 25.87 8.28 16.03
CA SER A 197 25.15 9.52 15.71
C SER A 197 25.45 10.67 16.67
N GLY A 198 26.30 11.59 16.21
CA GLY A 198 26.52 12.88 16.87
C GLY A 198 25.39 13.91 16.67
N PHE A 199 24.37 13.60 15.86
CA PHE A 199 23.35 14.58 15.48
C PHE A 199 22.52 15.08 16.68
N PHE A 200 22.24 14.26 17.68
CA PHE A 200 21.40 14.69 18.80
C PHE A 200 22.16 15.42 19.92
N GLY A 201 23.50 15.48 19.85
CA GLY A 201 24.34 16.16 20.84
C GLY A 201 24.35 15.50 22.23
N GLY A 202 23.79 14.31 22.35
CA GLY A 202 23.61 13.56 23.59
C GLY A 202 22.54 12.47 23.42
N ASP A 203 22.46 11.54 24.38
CA ASP A 203 21.40 10.53 24.39
C ASP A 203 20.09 11.11 24.94
N VAL A 204 19.36 11.79 24.06
CA VAL A 204 18.06 12.39 24.39
C VAL A 204 16.95 11.34 24.55
N PHE A 205 17.14 10.14 23.99
CA PHE A 205 16.14 9.07 23.92
C PHE A 205 16.29 8.05 25.05
N GLY A 206 17.42 8.01 25.76
CA GLY A 206 17.74 6.94 26.71
C GLY A 206 17.87 5.60 26.00
N VAL A 207 18.70 5.56 24.95
CA VAL A 207 18.87 4.42 24.05
C VAL A 207 19.33 3.19 24.84
N ARG A 208 18.65 2.07 24.58
CA ARG A 208 19.09 0.74 25.03
C ARG A 208 19.76 -0.02 23.91
N ARG A 209 19.09 -0.08 22.76
CA ARG A 209 19.62 -0.67 21.54
C ARG A 209 19.03 0.04 20.33
N GLY A 210 19.74 0.03 19.22
CA GLY A 210 19.25 0.64 18.00
C GLY A 210 20.04 0.22 16.78
N VAL A 211 19.53 0.62 15.62
CA VAL A 211 20.23 0.50 14.36
C VAL A 211 20.15 1.81 13.58
N LYS A 212 21.19 2.13 12.84
CA LYS A 212 21.27 3.26 11.92
C LYS A 212 21.72 2.77 10.55
N ALA A 213 21.21 3.40 9.48
CA ALA A 213 21.84 3.31 8.17
C ALA A 213 21.79 4.63 7.40
N PRO A 214 22.84 4.95 6.62
CA PRO A 214 22.85 6.06 5.68
C PRO A 214 22.26 5.65 4.32
N TYR A 215 21.66 6.62 3.65
CA TYR A 215 21.00 6.46 2.36
C TYR A 215 21.60 7.38 1.31
N SER A 216 21.59 6.93 0.04
CA SER A 216 22.12 7.66 -1.11
C SER A 216 21.49 9.06 -1.27
N GLY A 217 20.25 9.23 -0.83
CA GLY A 217 19.53 10.51 -0.75
C GLY A 217 20.08 11.51 0.26
N GLY A 218 21.16 11.20 0.98
CA GLY A 218 21.80 12.14 1.91
C GLY A 218 21.09 12.31 3.25
N TYR A 219 20.48 11.23 3.74
CA TYR A 219 19.84 11.15 5.05
C TYR A 219 20.17 9.81 5.71
N ASP A 220 19.99 9.76 7.02
CA ASP A 220 20.13 8.58 7.85
C ASP A 220 18.77 8.19 8.44
N VAL A 221 18.54 6.87 8.59
CA VAL A 221 17.38 6.34 9.32
C VAL A 221 17.89 5.59 10.54
N LEU A 222 17.32 5.91 11.70
CA LEU A 222 17.56 5.27 12.97
C LEU A 222 16.28 4.60 13.47
N ILE A 223 16.42 3.39 14.01
CA ILE A 223 15.35 2.64 14.69
C ILE A 223 15.86 2.29 16.08
N LEU A 224 15.25 2.87 17.10
CA LEU A 224 15.58 2.64 18.52
C LEU A 224 14.54 1.71 19.12
N GLU A 225 14.96 0.59 19.72
CA GLU A 225 14.06 -0.42 20.29
C GLU A 225 14.03 -0.34 21.82
N PHE A 226 12.83 -0.41 22.38
CA PHE A 226 12.55 -0.41 23.82
C PHE A 226 11.79 -1.68 24.22
N ASP A 227 11.76 -2.00 25.51
CA ASP A 227 11.20 -3.27 26.00
C ASP A 227 9.66 -3.29 25.89
N SER A 228 9.02 -2.11 25.79
CA SER A 228 7.57 -1.99 25.65
C SER A 228 7.13 -0.73 24.90
N PRO A 229 5.92 -0.71 24.29
CA PRO A 229 5.29 0.50 23.75
C PRO A 229 5.04 1.60 24.79
N GLU A 230 4.93 1.24 26.06
CA GLU A 230 4.80 2.18 27.18
C GLU A 230 6.13 2.91 27.43
N GLU A 231 7.23 2.16 27.48
CA GLU A 231 8.57 2.73 27.64
C GLU A 231 8.93 3.64 26.46
N SER A 232 8.76 3.17 25.22
CA SER A 232 9.08 3.98 24.03
C SER A 232 8.28 5.31 24.01
N ARG A 233 7.03 5.29 24.48
CA ARG A 233 6.19 6.49 24.60
C ARG A 233 6.73 7.46 25.65
N GLU A 234 7.12 6.96 26.82
CA GLU A 234 7.74 7.78 27.86
C GLU A 234 9.04 8.43 27.36
N ARG A 235 9.91 7.63 26.75
CA ARG A 235 11.18 8.07 26.17
C ARG A 235 10.98 9.09 25.05
N TYR A 236 10.02 8.86 24.17
CA TYR A 236 9.64 9.79 23.11
C TYR A 236 9.18 11.13 23.70
N SER A 237 8.26 11.11 24.68
CA SER A 237 7.77 12.34 25.31
C SER A 237 8.86 13.11 26.05
N LEU A 238 9.84 12.41 26.63
CA LEU A 238 11.00 13.05 27.26
C LEU A 238 11.92 13.69 26.22
N ALA A 239 12.19 12.99 25.11
CA ALA A 239 13.00 13.50 24.01
C ALA A 239 12.34 14.73 23.36
N GLU A 240 11.02 14.68 23.10
CA GLU A 240 10.25 15.79 22.53
C GLU A 240 10.40 17.06 23.40
N LYS A 241 10.18 16.94 24.72
CA LYS A 241 10.33 18.04 25.68
C LYS A 241 11.76 18.60 25.73
N ARG A 242 12.78 17.72 25.69
CA ARG A 242 14.19 18.14 25.71
C ARG A 242 14.58 18.91 24.45
N LEU A 243 14.03 18.53 23.30
CA LEU A 243 14.37 19.12 22.01
C LEU A 243 13.60 20.42 21.71
N GLU A 244 12.35 20.55 22.15
CA GLU A 244 11.53 21.76 21.94
C GLU A 244 12.19 23.04 22.48
N GLY A 245 12.85 22.95 23.65
CA GLY A 245 13.59 24.06 24.28
C GLY A 245 15.11 23.97 24.15
N GLY A 246 15.63 23.06 23.32
CA GLY A 246 17.05 22.73 23.25
C GLY A 246 17.90 23.84 22.63
N ARG A 247 19.12 24.04 23.15
CA ARG A 247 20.10 24.98 22.57
C ARG A 247 20.49 24.52 21.17
N GLY A 248 20.44 25.43 20.19
CA GLY A 248 20.77 25.13 18.79
C GLY A 248 19.65 24.46 17.99
N ILE A 249 18.45 24.33 18.56
CA ILE A 249 17.25 23.83 17.87
C ILE A 249 16.42 25.01 17.34
N ARG A 250 15.97 24.90 16.09
CA ARG A 250 15.14 25.87 15.36
C ARG A 250 13.99 25.16 14.66
N GLY A 251 12.89 25.89 14.43
CA GLY A 251 11.76 25.38 13.65
C GLY A 251 11.17 24.07 14.20
N PHE A 252 11.18 23.91 15.53
CA PHE A 252 10.55 22.77 16.17
C PHE A 252 9.04 22.79 15.91
N SER A 253 8.48 21.66 15.52
CA SER A 253 7.05 21.50 15.27
C SER A 253 6.61 20.08 15.64
N SER A 254 5.61 19.98 16.50
CA SER A 254 4.92 18.72 16.78
C SER A 254 3.83 18.51 15.74
N GLU A 255 3.92 17.39 15.00
CA GLU A 255 3.02 16.98 13.93
C GLU A 255 2.03 15.92 14.47
N GLY A 256 1.39 16.23 15.60
CA GLY A 256 0.48 15.34 16.32
C GLY A 256 1.16 14.55 17.45
N PRO A 257 0.45 13.61 18.12
CA PRO A 257 0.93 13.00 19.37
C PRO A 257 2.06 11.98 19.19
N ARG A 258 2.52 11.73 17.96
CA ARG A 258 3.46 10.66 17.62
C ARG A 258 4.53 11.07 16.62
N ARG A 259 4.60 12.35 16.25
CA ARG A 259 5.64 12.84 15.35
C ARG A 259 6.02 14.27 15.71
N PHE A 260 7.31 14.57 15.68
CA PHE A 260 7.80 15.94 15.71
C PHE A 260 8.99 16.08 14.75
N ARG A 261 9.27 17.32 14.38
CA ARG A 261 10.44 17.67 13.57
C ARG A 261 11.12 18.93 14.06
N PHE A 262 12.39 19.06 13.73
CA PHE A 262 13.18 20.24 14.05
C PHE A 262 14.38 20.38 13.11
N ARG A 263 15.00 21.57 13.15
CA ARG A 263 16.23 21.90 12.42
C ARG A 263 17.32 22.34 13.40
N LYS A 264 18.58 22.15 13.02
CA LYS A 264 19.74 22.73 13.69
C LYS A 264 20.21 24.00 13.00
N GLU A 265 21.04 24.78 13.69
CA GLU A 265 21.64 26.01 13.14
C GLU A 265 22.54 25.76 11.92
N ASP A 266 23.10 24.56 11.79
CA ASP A 266 23.90 24.14 10.63
C ASP A 266 23.07 23.72 9.41
N GLY A 267 21.74 23.84 9.48
CA GLY A 267 20.80 23.53 8.40
C GLY A 267 20.36 22.07 8.33
N ARG A 268 21.01 21.15 9.05
CA ARG A 268 20.56 19.75 9.15
C ARG A 268 19.24 19.68 9.93
N SER A 269 18.46 18.63 9.69
CA SER A 269 17.14 18.50 10.30
C SER A 269 16.82 17.06 10.66
N ALA A 270 15.84 16.88 11.54
CA ALA A 270 15.34 15.55 11.86
C ALA A 270 13.82 15.50 11.95
N VAL A 271 13.29 14.33 11.64
CA VAL A 271 11.91 13.92 11.87
C VAL A 271 11.95 12.73 12.80
N VAL A 272 11.20 12.78 13.91
CA VAL A 272 11.15 11.71 14.90
C VAL A 272 9.70 11.23 15.03
N ALA A 273 9.50 9.92 15.05
CA ALA A 273 8.19 9.29 15.14
C ALA A 273 8.13 8.14 16.14
N LEU A 274 6.98 7.99 16.81
CA LEU A 274 6.72 6.91 17.77
C LEU A 274 5.94 5.76 17.12
N VAL A 275 6.49 4.54 17.14
CA VAL A 275 5.90 3.37 16.48
C VAL A 275 6.00 2.11 17.34
N GLY A 276 4.95 1.80 18.09
CA GLY A 276 4.94 0.61 18.95
C GLY A 276 6.09 0.67 19.97
N PRO A 277 6.94 -0.36 20.11
CA PRO A 277 8.12 -0.34 20.97
C PRO A 277 9.31 0.44 20.37
N TYR A 278 9.13 1.13 19.24
CA TYR A 278 10.20 1.83 18.53
C TYR A 278 10.08 3.35 18.60
N ILE A 279 11.23 4.03 18.64
CA ILE A 279 11.37 5.43 18.21
C ILE A 279 12.13 5.43 16.89
N LEU A 280 11.52 5.98 15.86
CA LEU A 280 12.14 6.19 14.56
C LEU A 280 12.69 7.60 14.48
N ALA A 281 13.90 7.77 13.97
CA ALA A 281 14.45 9.08 13.66
C ALA A 281 15.06 9.11 12.27
N GLY A 282 14.60 10.06 11.46
CA GLY A 282 15.20 10.39 10.18
C GLY A 282 16.04 11.65 10.30
N VAL A 283 17.32 11.58 9.95
CA VAL A 283 18.25 12.73 10.01
C VAL A 283 18.67 13.13 8.60
N ILE A 284 18.39 14.37 8.22
CA ILE A 284 18.83 14.93 6.94
C ILE A 284 20.24 15.50 7.12
N GLU A 285 21.23 14.77 6.58
CA GLU A 285 22.63 15.17 6.59
C GLU A 285 22.95 16.14 5.44
N ARG A 286 22.27 16.01 4.29
CA ARG A 286 22.37 16.94 3.15
C ARG A 286 21.02 17.61 2.87
N PRO A 287 20.80 18.86 3.36
CA PRO A 287 19.53 19.56 3.20
C PRO A 287 19.15 19.77 1.73
N GLY A 288 17.92 19.39 1.37
CA GLY A 288 17.35 19.58 0.03
C GLY A 288 15.96 18.98 -0.08
N PRO A 289 15.14 19.41 -1.07
CA PRO A 289 13.80 18.88 -1.26
C PRO A 289 13.79 17.38 -1.59
N GLU A 290 14.81 16.91 -2.33
CA GLU A 290 14.95 15.48 -2.67
C GLU A 290 15.23 14.61 -1.44
N SER A 291 16.09 15.06 -0.52
CA SER A 291 16.41 14.34 0.71
C SER A 291 15.23 14.35 1.69
N GLU A 292 14.48 15.45 1.78
CA GLU A 292 13.23 15.53 2.55
C GLU A 292 12.17 14.55 2.03
N ALA A 293 11.96 14.49 0.72
CA ALA A 293 10.99 13.57 0.10
C ALA A 293 11.40 12.09 0.25
N ALA A 294 12.68 11.78 0.01
CA ALA A 294 13.20 10.43 0.14
C ALA A 294 13.16 9.94 1.59
N LEU A 295 13.49 10.79 2.56
CA LEU A 295 13.37 10.44 3.99
C LEU A 295 11.91 10.18 4.38
N ALA A 296 10.97 11.01 3.92
CA ALA A 296 9.55 10.83 4.21
C ALA A 296 9.04 9.46 3.73
N ALA A 297 9.43 9.03 2.52
CA ALA A 297 9.08 7.72 1.99
C ALA A 297 9.65 6.58 2.86
N SER A 298 10.92 6.67 3.26
CA SER A 298 11.57 5.68 4.13
C SER A 298 10.92 5.59 5.52
N LEU A 299 10.56 6.72 6.14
CA LEU A 299 9.87 6.70 7.43
C LEU A 299 8.47 6.11 7.31
N GLU A 300 7.72 6.43 6.25
CA GLU A 300 6.39 5.83 6.00
C GLU A 300 6.46 4.31 5.75
N GLU A 301 7.55 3.82 5.15
CA GLU A 301 7.80 2.39 5.00
C GLU A 301 7.87 1.70 6.38
N VAL A 302 8.76 2.18 7.25
CA VAL A 302 8.98 1.60 8.58
C VAL A 302 7.76 1.77 9.46
N GLU A 303 7.17 2.96 9.52
CA GLU A 303 5.94 3.22 10.28
C GLU A 303 4.80 2.29 9.85
N GLY A 304 4.62 2.10 8.55
CA GLY A 304 3.56 1.24 8.00
C GLY A 304 3.70 -0.23 8.41
N SER A 305 4.93 -0.72 8.50
CA SER A 305 5.24 -2.11 8.86
C SER A 305 5.06 -2.42 10.36
N HIS A 306 5.14 -1.40 11.24
CA HIS A 306 5.17 -1.58 12.70
C HIS A 306 3.97 -0.96 13.45
N ARG A 307 2.93 -0.49 12.75
CA ARG A 307 1.68 -0.08 13.41
C ARG A 307 1.11 -1.28 14.18
N ALA A 308 1.05 -1.16 15.51
CA ALA A 308 0.39 -2.12 16.40
C ALA A 308 -1.03 -2.44 15.91
N SER A 309 -1.55 -3.62 16.26
CA SER A 309 -2.92 -3.99 15.88
C SER A 309 -3.89 -2.88 16.25
N GLY A 310 -4.63 -2.39 15.28
CA GLY A 310 -5.67 -1.40 15.51
C GLY A 310 -6.80 -2.00 16.37
N PRO A 311 -7.57 -1.14 17.07
CA PRO A 311 -8.82 -1.59 17.66
C PRO A 311 -9.77 -2.08 16.57
N TRP A 312 -10.73 -2.91 16.95
CA TRP A 312 -11.90 -3.17 16.12
C TRP A 312 -12.61 -1.84 15.81
N ARG A 313 -12.98 -1.64 14.54
CA ARG A 313 -13.78 -0.51 14.10
C ARG A 313 -15.12 -1.07 13.64
N ALA A 314 -16.19 -0.58 14.24
CA ALA A 314 -17.54 -0.86 13.79
C ALA A 314 -18.06 0.36 13.03
N GLY A 315 -18.76 0.13 11.93
CA GLY A 315 -19.45 1.16 11.16
C GLY A 315 -20.92 0.82 11.01
N PHE A 316 -21.73 1.87 10.85
CA PHE A 316 -23.15 1.77 10.53
C PHE A 316 -23.47 2.79 9.43
N GLU A 317 -24.25 2.38 8.44
CA GLU A 317 -24.82 3.27 7.44
C GLU A 317 -26.31 3.01 7.25
N GLU A 318 -27.09 4.08 7.12
CA GLU A 318 -28.49 4.04 6.72
C GLU A 318 -28.70 4.98 5.54
N ARG A 319 -29.23 4.44 4.44
CA ARG A 319 -29.54 5.20 3.23
C ARG A 319 -31.05 5.20 2.99
N VAL A 320 -31.63 6.39 2.96
CA VAL A 320 -33.01 6.59 2.52
C VAL A 320 -33.00 7.12 1.11
N ARG A 321 -33.65 6.41 0.18
CA ARG A 321 -33.83 6.83 -1.20
C ARG A 321 -35.31 6.93 -1.51
N TYR A 322 -35.74 8.06 -2.05
CA TYR A 322 -37.02 8.22 -2.72
C TYR A 322 -36.73 8.40 -4.20
N VAL A 323 -37.44 7.68 -5.05
CA VAL A 323 -37.25 7.73 -6.49
C VAL A 323 -38.62 7.73 -7.16
N THR A 324 -38.80 8.56 -8.18
CA THR A 324 -40.02 8.61 -8.98
C THR A 324 -39.70 8.91 -10.42
N TRP A 325 -40.44 8.27 -11.31
CA TRP A 325 -40.28 8.42 -12.74
C TRP A 325 -41.60 8.16 -13.44
N ASP A 326 -41.73 8.68 -14.65
CA ASP A 326 -42.85 8.39 -15.52
C ASP A 326 -42.43 7.38 -16.60
N ASN A 327 -42.38 7.81 -17.85
CA ASN A 327 -42.31 6.99 -19.04
C ASN A 327 -40.88 6.51 -19.37
N VAL A 328 -40.08 6.25 -18.34
CA VAL A 328 -38.61 6.03 -18.45
C VAL A 328 -38.25 4.74 -19.19
N ARG A 329 -39.11 3.71 -19.10
CA ARG A 329 -38.88 2.41 -19.75
C ARG A 329 -39.25 2.47 -21.23
N THR A 330 -40.53 2.72 -21.50
CA THR A 330 -41.13 2.48 -22.82
C THR A 330 -41.14 3.67 -23.76
N LEU A 331 -40.91 4.90 -23.27
CA LEU A 331 -41.09 6.11 -24.07
C LEU A 331 -42.49 6.20 -24.74
N ASP A 332 -43.50 5.59 -24.13
CA ASP A 332 -44.90 5.62 -24.52
C ASP A 332 -45.79 6.02 -23.32
N LYS A 333 -46.27 7.26 -23.33
CA LYS A 333 -47.05 7.85 -22.23
C LYS A 333 -48.39 7.13 -21.97
N GLU A 334 -48.91 6.40 -22.95
CA GLU A 334 -50.17 5.67 -22.82
C GLU A 334 -49.97 4.29 -22.17
N ARG A 335 -48.73 3.81 -22.11
CA ARG A 335 -48.39 2.47 -21.58
C ARG A 335 -47.83 2.46 -20.17
N TYR A 336 -47.40 3.60 -19.65
CA TYR A 336 -46.74 3.65 -18.35
C TYR A 336 -47.39 4.69 -17.43
N LEU A 337 -47.97 4.22 -16.32
CA LEU A 337 -48.37 5.06 -15.21
C LEU A 337 -47.12 5.41 -14.40
N GLY A 338 -47.01 6.67 -13.95
CA GLY A 338 -45.88 7.11 -13.13
C GLY A 338 -45.67 6.22 -11.92
N GLN A 339 -44.41 5.99 -11.57
CA GLN A 339 -43.99 5.14 -10.46
C GLN A 339 -43.25 5.95 -9.41
N ALA A 340 -43.32 5.47 -8.17
CA ALA A 340 -42.52 6.00 -7.09
C ALA A 340 -42.19 4.88 -6.11
N ALA A 341 -40.97 4.87 -5.60
CA ALA A 341 -40.49 3.90 -4.63
C ALA A 341 -39.69 4.57 -3.52
N VAL A 342 -39.76 3.98 -2.33
CA VAL A 342 -38.84 4.27 -1.22
C VAL A 342 -37.99 3.05 -0.94
N LEU A 343 -36.68 3.26 -0.81
CA LEU A 343 -35.70 2.24 -0.49
C LEU A 343 -34.91 2.66 0.75
N LEU A 344 -34.76 1.74 1.70
CA LEU A 344 -34.02 1.90 2.95
C LEU A 344 -32.90 0.86 2.95
N ARG A 345 -31.65 1.28 2.81
CA ARG A 345 -30.50 0.38 2.86
C ARG A 345 -29.76 0.55 4.18
N THR A 346 -29.70 -0.52 4.96
CA THR A 346 -28.93 -0.59 6.20
C THR A 346 -27.65 -1.40 5.96
N ARG A 347 -26.51 -0.86 6.40
CA ARG A 347 -25.22 -1.56 6.35
C ARG A 347 -24.52 -1.52 7.71
N LEU A 348 -24.05 -2.67 8.16
CA LEU A 348 -23.17 -2.83 9.31
C LEU A 348 -21.78 -3.26 8.84
N SER A 349 -20.72 -2.67 9.38
CA SER A 349 -19.36 -3.08 9.05
C SER A 349 -18.50 -3.30 10.28
N LEU A 350 -17.53 -4.19 10.16
CA LEU A 350 -16.53 -4.48 11.17
C LEU A 350 -15.17 -4.66 10.49
N SER A 351 -14.16 -3.93 10.96
CA SER A 351 -12.80 -4.08 10.44
C SER A 351 -11.74 -4.04 11.53
N ARG A 352 -10.60 -4.66 11.25
CA ARG A 352 -9.42 -4.63 12.12
C ARG A 352 -8.14 -4.78 11.32
N ARG A 353 -7.15 -3.95 11.65
CA ARG A 353 -5.76 -4.09 11.20
C ARG A 353 -4.92 -4.77 12.26
N PHE A 354 -4.09 -5.72 11.86
CA PHE A 354 -3.17 -6.48 12.68
C PHE A 354 -1.73 -6.01 12.47
N ALA A 355 -0.85 -6.34 13.43
CA ALA A 355 0.53 -5.86 13.47
C ALA A 355 1.44 -6.37 12.33
N ALA A 356 0.95 -7.30 11.48
CA ALA A 356 1.69 -7.87 10.35
C ALA A 356 1.24 -7.27 8.99
N GLY A 357 0.57 -6.13 8.98
CA GLY A 357 0.00 -5.53 7.76
C GLY A 357 -1.25 -6.27 7.24
N LEU A 358 -1.73 -7.28 7.96
CA LEU A 358 -3.00 -7.95 7.71
C LEU A 358 -4.17 -7.06 8.15
N GLU A 359 -5.19 -6.97 7.34
CA GLU A 359 -6.44 -6.28 7.60
C GLU A 359 -7.59 -7.22 7.27
N PHE A 360 -8.57 -7.26 8.17
CA PHE A 360 -9.81 -8.00 7.99
C PHE A 360 -10.95 -6.99 7.88
N GLU A 361 -11.84 -7.20 6.91
CA GLU A 361 -13.04 -6.39 6.70
C GLU A 361 -14.26 -7.27 6.48
N LEU A 362 -15.35 -6.90 7.14
CA LEU A 362 -16.65 -7.52 7.09
C LEU A 362 -17.72 -6.45 6.90
N GLY A 363 -18.66 -6.67 6.00
CA GLY A 363 -19.82 -5.82 5.77
C GLY A 363 -21.07 -6.66 5.56
N LEU A 364 -22.15 -6.29 6.25
CA LEU A 364 -23.48 -6.89 6.16
C LEU A 364 -24.46 -5.83 5.69
N THR A 365 -25.21 -6.12 4.64
CA THR A 365 -26.15 -5.18 4.02
C THR A 365 -27.51 -5.81 3.79
N ASN A 366 -28.54 -5.01 4.00
CA ASN A 366 -29.93 -5.31 3.68
C ASN A 366 -30.57 -4.08 3.04
N GLU A 367 -31.62 -4.31 2.25
CA GLU A 367 -32.46 -3.24 1.72
C GLU A 367 -33.94 -3.56 1.97
N LEU A 368 -34.69 -2.56 2.41
CA LEU A 368 -36.15 -2.59 2.39
C LEU A 368 -36.63 -1.73 1.24
N HIS A 369 -37.61 -2.21 0.49
CA HIS A 369 -38.20 -1.42 -0.59
C HIS A 369 -39.73 -1.42 -0.50
N GLN A 370 -40.34 -0.33 -0.95
CA GLN A 370 -41.79 -0.19 -1.08
C GLN A 370 -42.12 0.64 -2.31
N MET A 371 -42.97 0.11 -3.20
CA MET A 371 -43.62 0.93 -4.23
C MET A 371 -44.72 1.77 -3.57
N ILE A 372 -44.62 3.09 -3.74
CA ILE A 372 -45.64 4.06 -3.32
C ILE A 372 -46.66 4.27 -4.43
N VAL A 373 -46.20 4.19 -5.69
CA VAL A 373 -47.07 4.24 -6.87
C VAL A 373 -46.72 3.08 -7.80
N PRO A 374 -47.69 2.20 -8.13
CA PRO A 374 -49.08 2.18 -7.63
C PRO A 374 -49.14 1.92 -6.11
N SER A 375 -50.17 2.44 -5.44
CA SER A 375 -50.32 2.30 -3.99
C SER A 375 -50.84 0.91 -3.59
N GLY A 376 -50.48 0.47 -2.38
CA GLY A 376 -51.01 -0.77 -1.80
C GLY A 376 -49.95 -1.84 -1.47
N GLU A 377 -48.69 -1.61 -1.82
CA GLU A 377 -47.59 -2.52 -1.43
C GLU A 377 -47.10 -2.23 -0.01
N ALA A 378 -46.84 -3.30 0.76
CA ALA A 378 -46.15 -3.21 2.03
C ALA A 378 -44.64 -3.11 1.81
N PHE A 379 -43.90 -2.66 2.84
CA PHE A 379 -42.43 -2.77 2.82
C PHE A 379 -42.02 -4.24 2.69
N GLN A 380 -41.25 -4.52 1.64
CA GLN A 380 -40.62 -5.81 1.41
C GLN A 380 -39.27 -5.81 2.11
N TRP A 381 -39.08 -6.74 3.05
CA TRP A 381 -37.79 -6.95 3.69
C TRP A 381 -36.96 -7.90 2.83
N ASP A 382 -35.85 -7.44 2.26
CA ASP A 382 -35.02 -8.25 1.37
C ASP A 382 -34.08 -9.18 2.13
N GLU A 383 -33.20 -9.88 1.41
CA GLU A 383 -32.13 -10.70 1.99
C GLU A 383 -31.12 -9.86 2.78
N VAL A 384 -30.46 -10.47 3.76
CA VAL A 384 -29.25 -9.90 4.38
C VAL A 384 -28.04 -10.63 3.84
N ILE A 385 -27.14 -9.87 3.20
CA ILE A 385 -25.97 -10.40 2.50
C ILE A 385 -24.67 -9.86 3.09
N PHE A 386 -23.59 -10.60 2.90
CA PHE A 386 -22.24 -10.07 3.09
C PHE A 386 -21.86 -9.27 1.84
N ASP A 387 -21.79 -7.94 1.91
CA ASP A 387 -21.30 -7.14 0.78
C ASP A 387 -19.77 -7.03 0.75
N THR A 388 -19.13 -7.32 1.88
CA THR A 388 -17.69 -7.32 2.02
C THR A 388 -17.31 -8.43 2.98
N LEU A 389 -16.37 -9.27 2.57
CA LEU A 389 -15.70 -10.22 3.45
C LEU A 389 -14.34 -10.49 2.82
N CYS A 390 -13.32 -9.75 3.26
CA CYS A 390 -11.99 -9.89 2.70
C CYS A 390 -10.87 -9.79 3.73
N ILE A 391 -9.74 -10.39 3.36
CA ILE A 391 -8.46 -10.20 4.03
C ILE A 391 -7.55 -9.46 3.06
N ARG A 392 -6.95 -8.36 3.52
CA ARG A 392 -5.92 -7.61 2.82
C ARG A 392 -4.60 -7.75 3.55
N TRP A 393 -3.55 -8.18 2.86
CA TRP A 393 -2.21 -8.27 3.41
C TRP A 393 -1.28 -7.30 2.68
N THR A 394 -0.94 -6.21 3.36
CA THR A 394 -0.05 -5.17 2.84
C THR A 394 1.38 -5.44 3.27
N ARG A 395 2.30 -5.39 2.30
CA ARG A 395 3.74 -5.64 2.44
C ARG A 395 4.11 -6.99 3.08
N PRO A 396 3.61 -8.12 2.55
CA PRO A 396 4.03 -9.44 3.02
C PRO A 396 5.55 -9.58 2.94
N ALA A 397 6.18 -9.97 4.06
CA ALA A 397 7.64 -10.08 4.17
C ALA A 397 8.42 -8.81 3.72
N GLY A 398 7.83 -7.62 3.85
CA GLY A 398 8.44 -6.36 3.45
C GLY A 398 8.43 -6.08 1.93
N LEU A 399 7.87 -6.97 1.11
CA LEU A 399 7.78 -6.76 -0.33
C LEU A 399 6.78 -5.64 -0.67
N PRO A 400 6.95 -4.87 -1.76
CA PRO A 400 6.01 -3.83 -2.18
C PRO A 400 4.75 -4.44 -2.84
N LEU A 401 4.10 -5.37 -2.15
CA LEU A 401 2.95 -6.13 -2.59
C LEU A 401 1.75 -5.90 -1.66
N THR A 402 0.55 -5.96 -2.20
CA THR A 402 -0.70 -6.09 -1.43
C THR A 402 -1.53 -7.22 -2.03
N LEU A 403 -1.86 -8.21 -1.21
CA LEU A 403 -2.76 -9.30 -1.57
C LEU A 403 -4.13 -9.06 -0.95
N THR A 404 -5.20 -9.04 -1.74
CA THR A 404 -6.59 -8.96 -1.26
C THR A 404 -7.37 -10.19 -1.69
N LEU A 405 -7.89 -10.94 -0.72
CA LEU A 405 -8.61 -12.20 -0.91
C LEU A 405 -10.04 -12.09 -0.39
N GLY A 406 -11.01 -12.50 -1.20
CA GLY A 406 -12.42 -12.60 -0.81
C GLY A 406 -13.32 -11.62 -1.54
N ARG A 407 -14.48 -11.34 -0.93
CA ARG A 407 -15.49 -10.42 -1.46
C ARG A 407 -15.08 -8.98 -1.20
N GLN A 408 -14.84 -8.24 -2.28
CA GLN A 408 -14.20 -6.92 -2.28
C GLN A 408 -14.72 -6.06 -3.44
N GLY A 409 -14.52 -4.74 -3.37
CA GLY A 409 -14.75 -3.86 -4.52
C GLY A 409 -13.58 -3.88 -5.52
N ALA A 410 -13.86 -3.62 -6.79
CA ALA A 410 -12.84 -3.39 -7.82
C ALA A 410 -13.29 -2.27 -8.76
N PHE A 411 -12.43 -1.27 -8.92
CA PHE A 411 -12.69 -0.11 -9.78
C PHE A 411 -11.35 0.34 -10.38
N PHE A 412 -11.25 0.34 -11.71
CA PHE A 412 -10.05 0.76 -12.45
C PHE A 412 -10.37 1.92 -13.40
N GLY A 413 -9.39 2.77 -13.70
CA GLY A 413 -9.60 3.95 -14.54
C GLY A 413 -10.73 4.85 -14.06
N GLU A 414 -11.65 5.21 -14.98
CA GLU A 414 -12.92 5.88 -14.65
C GLU A 414 -14.11 4.90 -14.61
N GLY A 415 -13.82 3.61 -14.39
CA GLY A 415 -14.81 2.55 -14.34
C GLY A 415 -15.34 2.16 -15.71
N PHE A 416 -14.57 2.35 -16.80
CA PHE A 416 -15.02 2.06 -18.17
C PHE A 416 -15.04 0.57 -18.50
N LEU A 417 -14.14 -0.21 -17.89
CA LEU A 417 -14.05 -1.67 -18.10
C LEU A 417 -14.42 -2.48 -16.85
N VAL A 418 -14.06 -1.97 -15.65
CA VAL A 418 -14.30 -2.63 -14.37
C VAL A 418 -14.74 -1.61 -13.34
N ALA A 419 -15.97 -1.78 -12.86
CA ALA A 419 -16.59 -0.92 -11.87
C ALA A 419 -17.65 -1.63 -11.03
N GLU A 420 -18.35 -2.63 -11.60
CA GLU A 420 -19.48 -3.30 -10.95
C GLU A 420 -19.45 -4.80 -11.27
N GLY A 421 -19.57 -5.62 -10.23
CA GLY A 421 -19.47 -7.07 -10.30
C GLY A 421 -20.81 -7.80 -10.19
N THR A 422 -21.85 -7.14 -9.67
CA THR A 422 -23.20 -7.72 -9.49
C THR A 422 -24.29 -6.76 -9.99
N PRO A 423 -24.34 -6.48 -11.30
CA PRO A 423 -25.22 -5.45 -11.87
C PRO A 423 -26.72 -5.70 -11.69
N LEU A 424 -27.13 -6.91 -11.35
CA LEU A 424 -28.53 -7.24 -11.03
C LEU A 424 -28.87 -7.09 -9.54
N ASP A 425 -27.89 -6.82 -8.66
CA ASP A 425 -28.12 -6.52 -7.24
C ASP A 425 -28.55 -5.06 -7.00
N GLU A 426 -28.77 -4.32 -8.10
CA GLU A 426 -29.40 -3.01 -8.21
C GLU A 426 -28.92 -2.00 -7.14
N THR A 427 -29.78 -1.69 -6.18
CA THR A 427 -29.58 -0.63 -5.20
C THR A 427 -28.99 -1.10 -3.89
N ARG A 428 -28.91 -2.43 -3.69
CA ARG A 428 -28.50 -3.08 -2.46
C ARG A 428 -26.98 -3.07 -2.32
N SER A 429 -26.26 -3.68 -3.26
CA SER A 429 -24.81 -3.82 -3.16
C SER A 429 -24.11 -3.95 -4.52
N ASP A 430 -22.79 -3.82 -4.48
CA ASP A 430 -21.88 -4.12 -5.58
C ASP A 430 -20.57 -4.68 -5.04
N TYR A 431 -20.15 -5.85 -5.54
CA TYR A 431 -18.91 -6.50 -5.13
C TYR A 431 -18.37 -7.49 -6.19
N PHE A 432 -17.10 -7.85 -6.03
CA PHE A 432 -16.44 -8.95 -6.72
C PHE A 432 -16.00 -10.03 -5.72
N ASN A 433 -16.33 -11.29 -5.99
CA ASN A 433 -15.64 -12.41 -5.35
C ASN A 433 -14.31 -12.61 -6.08
N ALA A 434 -13.20 -12.19 -5.46
CA ALA A 434 -11.94 -12.04 -6.19
C ALA A 434 -10.68 -12.36 -5.37
N VAL A 435 -9.61 -12.64 -6.12
CA VAL A 435 -8.22 -12.59 -5.68
C VAL A 435 -7.54 -11.46 -6.43
N ARG A 436 -6.89 -10.56 -5.70
CA ARG A 436 -6.20 -9.40 -6.27
C ARG A 436 -4.80 -9.27 -5.69
N LEU A 437 -3.81 -9.11 -6.55
CA LEU A 437 -2.42 -8.82 -6.18
C LEU A 437 -2.00 -7.49 -6.79
N ASP A 438 -1.66 -6.54 -5.95
CA ASP A 438 -1.11 -5.24 -6.33
C ASP A 438 0.39 -5.19 -6.04
N TRP A 439 1.19 -4.95 -7.07
CA TRP A 439 2.61 -4.64 -6.94
C TRP A 439 2.84 -3.15 -7.14
N THR A 440 3.35 -2.46 -6.12
CA THR A 440 3.54 -1.00 -6.11
C THR A 440 5.00 -0.65 -5.89
N PRO A 441 5.87 -0.79 -6.92
CA PRO A 441 7.26 -0.36 -6.81
C PRO A 441 7.37 1.18 -6.71
N ALA A 442 8.55 1.67 -6.39
CA ALA A 442 8.83 3.10 -6.35
C ALA A 442 8.57 3.81 -7.71
N GLY A 443 8.41 5.13 -7.66
CA GLY A 443 8.23 5.96 -8.86
C GLY A 443 6.79 6.04 -9.39
N GLY A 444 5.80 5.86 -8.52
CA GLY A 444 4.38 6.06 -8.84
C GLY A 444 3.77 5.01 -9.76
N ARG A 445 4.37 3.81 -9.85
CA ARG A 445 3.91 2.71 -10.70
C ARG A 445 3.11 1.70 -9.89
N GLN A 446 2.16 1.04 -10.53
CA GLN A 446 1.45 -0.11 -9.97
C GLN A 446 1.15 -1.13 -11.06
N VAL A 447 1.27 -2.42 -10.73
CA VAL A 447 0.76 -3.53 -11.55
C VAL A 447 -0.23 -4.30 -10.70
N THR A 448 -1.45 -4.45 -11.19
CA THR A 448 -2.52 -5.20 -10.55
C THR A 448 -2.82 -6.44 -11.36
N LEU A 449 -2.76 -7.60 -10.73
CA LEU A 449 -3.34 -8.84 -11.22
C LEU A 449 -4.63 -9.09 -10.46
N PHE A 450 -5.73 -9.36 -11.15
CA PHE A 450 -6.97 -9.75 -10.48
C PHE A 450 -7.64 -10.91 -11.20
N ALA A 451 -8.24 -11.81 -10.43
CA ALA A 451 -9.13 -12.85 -10.93
C ALA A 451 -10.44 -12.78 -10.13
N CYS A 452 -11.57 -12.87 -10.82
CA CYS A 452 -12.89 -12.85 -10.19
C CYS A 452 -13.80 -13.93 -10.78
N HIS A 453 -14.78 -14.35 -9.99
CA HIS A 453 -15.85 -15.23 -10.45
C HIS A 453 -17.17 -14.83 -9.81
N GLN A 454 -18.23 -14.73 -10.61
CA GLN A 454 -19.58 -14.37 -10.17
C GLN A 454 -20.55 -15.46 -10.59
N THR A 455 -21.51 -15.73 -9.71
CA THR A 455 -22.57 -16.71 -9.92
C THR A 455 -23.91 -16.01 -9.99
N GLU A 456 -24.88 -16.63 -10.68
CA GLU A 456 -26.22 -16.04 -10.90
C GLU A 456 -26.93 -15.70 -9.58
N THR A 457 -26.72 -16.47 -8.52
CA THR A 457 -27.15 -16.20 -7.14
C THR A 457 -25.95 -16.30 -6.20
N ASP A 458 -26.06 -15.84 -4.95
CA ASP A 458 -24.95 -15.97 -4.00
C ASP A 458 -24.75 -17.43 -3.57
N THR A 459 -23.62 -18.01 -3.94
CA THR A 459 -23.23 -19.38 -3.58
C THR A 459 -21.96 -19.45 -2.74
N PHE A 460 -21.25 -18.32 -2.59
CA PHE A 460 -19.98 -18.26 -1.89
C PHE A 460 -20.16 -18.02 -0.40
N LEU A 461 -21.14 -17.20 -0.01
CA LEU A 461 -21.38 -16.81 1.38
C LEU A 461 -22.83 -17.07 1.80
N PRO A 462 -23.09 -17.31 3.09
CA PRO A 462 -24.46 -17.49 3.57
C PRO A 462 -25.30 -16.23 3.36
N VAL A 463 -26.54 -16.43 2.91
CA VAL A 463 -27.56 -15.40 2.79
C VAL A 463 -28.64 -15.63 3.85
N LEU A 464 -28.96 -14.60 4.63
CA LEU A 464 -30.09 -14.67 5.58
C LEU A 464 -31.36 -14.19 4.89
N HIS A 465 -32.49 -14.85 5.15
CA HIS A 465 -33.76 -14.58 4.47
C HIS A 465 -33.64 -14.72 2.94
N GLY A 466 -33.00 -15.80 2.47
CA GLY A 466 -32.73 -16.02 1.05
C GLY A 466 -33.99 -16.03 0.18
N MET A 467 -33.97 -15.17 -0.84
CA MET A 467 -35.00 -14.98 -1.86
C MET A 467 -34.53 -15.40 -3.26
N ASN A 468 -33.29 -15.90 -3.39
CA ASN A 468 -32.65 -16.28 -4.65
C ASN A 468 -32.55 -15.09 -5.63
N ARG A 469 -32.10 -13.93 -5.13
CA ARG A 469 -31.87 -12.78 -6.01
C ARG A 469 -30.81 -13.08 -7.07
N SER A 470 -31.11 -12.65 -8.29
CA SER A 470 -30.16 -12.66 -9.40
C SER A 470 -29.10 -11.58 -9.20
N LEU A 471 -27.82 -11.94 -9.38
CA LEU A 471 -26.66 -11.05 -9.26
C LEU A 471 -26.04 -10.72 -10.62
N VAL A 472 -26.03 -11.72 -11.52
CA VAL A 472 -25.59 -11.67 -12.92
C VAL A 472 -26.49 -12.60 -13.76
N GLU A 473 -26.65 -12.33 -15.06
CA GLU A 473 -27.50 -13.13 -15.95
C GLU A 473 -26.92 -14.52 -16.28
N GLN A 474 -25.61 -14.67 -16.14
CA GLN A 474 -24.85 -15.89 -16.41
C GLN A 474 -23.65 -15.94 -15.45
N PRO A 475 -23.10 -17.13 -15.14
CA PRO A 475 -21.83 -17.21 -14.44
C PRO A 475 -20.71 -16.52 -15.24
N GLU A 476 -19.97 -15.62 -14.59
CA GLU A 476 -18.92 -14.82 -15.23
C GLU A 476 -17.58 -15.04 -14.54
N THR A 477 -16.51 -15.27 -15.32
CA THR A 477 -15.14 -15.36 -14.82
C THR A 477 -14.27 -14.30 -15.48
N GLY A 478 -13.49 -13.58 -14.68
CA GLY A 478 -12.58 -12.54 -15.17
C GLY A 478 -11.13 -12.79 -14.75
N LEU A 479 -10.18 -12.48 -15.63
CA LEU A 479 -8.76 -12.39 -15.32
C LEU A 479 -8.22 -11.10 -15.94
N GLY A 480 -7.57 -10.25 -15.15
CA GLY A 480 -7.02 -9.00 -15.66
C GLY A 480 -5.63 -8.66 -15.14
N LEU A 481 -4.87 -8.01 -16.01
CA LEU A 481 -3.61 -7.35 -15.73
C LEU A 481 -3.79 -5.85 -16.01
N VAL A 482 -3.58 -5.02 -14.99
CA VAL A 482 -3.67 -3.56 -15.10
C VAL A 482 -2.35 -2.95 -14.68
N TRP A 483 -1.70 -2.22 -15.58
CA TRP A 483 -0.55 -1.40 -15.24
C TRP A 483 -0.98 0.06 -15.16
N SER A 484 -0.52 0.77 -14.13
CA SER A 484 -0.73 2.20 -14.00
C SER A 484 0.56 2.92 -13.61
N TRP A 485 0.62 4.19 -13.99
CA TRP A 485 1.65 5.12 -13.56
C TRP A 485 1.06 6.49 -13.30
N LYS A 486 1.48 7.10 -12.20
CA LYS A 486 1.07 8.44 -11.77
C LYS A 486 2.31 9.32 -11.56
N GLY A 487 2.47 10.30 -12.44
CA GLY A 487 3.42 11.40 -12.27
C GLY A 487 2.73 12.67 -11.76
N GLU A 488 3.45 13.79 -11.75
CA GLU A 488 2.94 15.07 -11.24
C GLU A 488 1.81 15.65 -12.11
N THR A 489 1.96 15.60 -13.43
CA THR A 489 1.03 16.20 -14.40
C THR A 489 0.38 15.19 -15.34
N ARG A 490 0.80 13.91 -15.29
CA ARG A 490 0.34 12.86 -16.19
C ARG A 490 0.06 11.58 -15.44
N GLU A 491 -0.97 10.88 -15.88
CA GLU A 491 -1.34 9.54 -15.42
C GLU A 491 -1.59 8.66 -16.65
N TRP A 492 -1.15 7.41 -16.57
CA TRP A 492 -1.37 6.40 -17.61
C TRP A 492 -1.91 5.12 -16.97
N GLU A 493 -2.79 4.45 -17.68
CA GLU A 493 -3.23 3.09 -17.37
C GLU A 493 -3.27 2.26 -18.66
N ALA A 494 -2.88 1.01 -18.58
CA ALA A 494 -3.06 0.02 -19.64
C ALA A 494 -3.62 -1.26 -19.00
N SER A 495 -4.60 -1.88 -19.65
CA SER A 495 -5.25 -3.06 -19.12
C SER A 495 -5.39 -4.15 -20.18
N LEU A 496 -5.20 -5.40 -19.77
CA LEU A 496 -5.51 -6.59 -20.54
C LEU A 496 -6.45 -7.44 -19.69
N ILE A 497 -7.69 -7.60 -20.12
CA ILE A 497 -8.74 -8.26 -19.34
C ILE A 497 -9.41 -9.33 -20.19
N TYR A 498 -9.39 -10.56 -19.72
CA TYR A 498 -10.18 -11.65 -20.25
C TYR A 498 -11.45 -11.82 -19.42
N LYS A 499 -12.59 -11.98 -20.08
CA LYS A 499 -13.88 -12.35 -19.48
C LYS A 499 -14.45 -13.56 -20.22
N ASN A 500 -14.89 -14.54 -19.45
CA ASN A 500 -15.75 -15.63 -19.92
C ASN A 500 -17.13 -15.47 -19.28
N ALA A 501 -18.18 -15.55 -20.08
CA ALA A 501 -19.56 -15.70 -19.63
C ALA A 501 -20.06 -17.08 -20.09
N ALA A 502 -20.29 -17.98 -19.14
CA ALA A 502 -20.65 -19.37 -19.41
C ALA A 502 -22.17 -19.54 -19.56
N ALA A 503 -22.61 -20.67 -20.12
CA ALA A 503 -24.03 -21.00 -20.13
C ALA A 503 -24.58 -21.02 -18.68
N GLY A 504 -25.69 -20.32 -18.49
CA GLY A 504 -26.39 -20.21 -17.21
C GLY A 504 -27.83 -20.68 -17.30
N SER A 505 -28.64 -20.30 -16.32
CA SER A 505 -30.08 -20.52 -16.28
C SER A 505 -30.81 -19.77 -17.40
N ALA A 506 -30.30 -18.59 -17.78
CA ALA A 506 -30.79 -17.85 -18.93
C ALA A 506 -30.26 -18.46 -20.24
N SER A 507 -31.12 -18.57 -21.27
CA SER A 507 -30.72 -19.01 -22.63
C SER A 507 -29.96 -17.93 -23.42
N LEU A 508 -28.98 -17.30 -22.76
CA LEU A 508 -28.08 -16.31 -23.34
C LEU A 508 -26.87 -17.00 -23.98
N LYS A 509 -26.25 -16.33 -24.95
CA LYS A 509 -25.06 -16.83 -25.66
C LYS A 509 -23.85 -16.83 -24.72
N GLU A 510 -23.01 -17.86 -24.81
CA GLU A 510 -21.70 -17.85 -24.15
C GLU A 510 -20.79 -16.82 -24.79
N ALA A 511 -19.87 -16.25 -24.01
CA ALA A 511 -18.93 -15.25 -24.49
C ALA A 511 -17.52 -15.49 -23.97
N ASP A 512 -16.54 -15.32 -24.86
CA ASP A 512 -15.12 -15.29 -24.54
C ASP A 512 -14.55 -14.00 -25.10
N ILE A 513 -14.11 -13.08 -24.24
CA ILE A 513 -13.75 -11.73 -24.64
C ILE A 513 -12.39 -11.37 -24.04
N LEU A 514 -11.42 -11.05 -24.91
CA LEU A 514 -10.17 -10.41 -24.54
C LEU A 514 -10.26 -8.92 -24.84
N THR A 515 -10.03 -8.09 -23.83
CA THR A 515 -10.10 -6.63 -23.90
C THR A 515 -8.73 -6.02 -23.66
N LEU A 516 -8.27 -5.19 -24.60
CA LEU A 516 -7.12 -4.31 -24.43
C LEU A 516 -7.62 -2.89 -24.19
N GLY A 517 -7.37 -2.35 -23.00
CA GLY A 517 -7.76 -1.01 -22.59
C GLY A 517 -6.58 -0.10 -22.36
N GLY A 518 -6.81 1.20 -22.47
CA GLY A 518 -5.82 2.23 -22.16
C GLY A 518 -6.47 3.52 -21.72
N ARG A 519 -5.83 4.19 -20.75
CA ARG A 519 -6.25 5.49 -20.24
C ARG A 519 -5.06 6.45 -20.16
N SER A 520 -5.33 7.71 -20.44
CA SER A 520 -4.44 8.82 -20.12
C SER A 520 -5.19 9.93 -19.40
N ALA A 521 -4.54 10.53 -18.41
CA ALA A 521 -4.91 11.85 -17.90
C ALA A 521 -3.70 12.79 -17.95
N TRP A 522 -3.94 14.04 -18.30
CA TRP A 522 -2.92 15.07 -18.43
C TRP A 522 -3.44 16.40 -17.89
N LYS A 523 -2.60 17.10 -17.13
CA LYS A 523 -2.81 18.46 -16.64
C LYS A 523 -1.79 19.39 -17.31
N PRO A 524 -2.07 19.91 -18.51
CA PRO A 524 -1.17 20.85 -19.19
C PRO A 524 -0.98 22.16 -18.41
N PHE A 525 -2.02 22.57 -17.67
CA PHE A 525 -2.04 23.78 -16.85
C PHE A 525 -2.74 23.47 -15.52
N PRO A 526 -2.55 24.26 -14.45
CA PRO A 526 -3.20 24.03 -13.16
C PRO A 526 -4.73 23.98 -13.23
N GLU A 527 -5.34 24.74 -14.15
CA GLU A 527 -6.79 24.87 -14.30
C GLU A 527 -7.39 23.93 -15.35
N VAL A 528 -6.56 23.24 -16.15
CA VAL A 528 -7.03 22.45 -17.30
C VAL A 528 -6.59 21.00 -17.15
N SER A 529 -7.53 20.07 -17.32
CA SER A 529 -7.25 18.64 -17.37
C SER A 529 -7.91 17.98 -18.57
N LEU A 530 -7.16 17.16 -19.28
CA LEU A 530 -7.62 16.30 -20.36
C LEU A 530 -7.51 14.85 -19.90
N SER A 531 -8.57 14.07 -20.00
CA SER A 531 -8.52 12.61 -19.81
C SER A 531 -9.19 11.88 -20.96
N GLY A 532 -8.73 10.67 -21.22
CA GLY A 532 -9.34 9.77 -22.19
C GLY A 532 -9.11 8.32 -21.82
N GLU A 533 -10.09 7.48 -22.09
CA GLU A 533 -10.05 6.05 -21.87
C GLU A 533 -10.71 5.33 -23.04
N ALA A 534 -10.06 4.32 -23.58
CA ALA A 534 -10.52 3.57 -24.73
C ALA A 534 -10.17 2.10 -24.60
N ALA A 535 -10.94 1.24 -25.26
CA ALA A 535 -10.61 -0.18 -25.34
C ALA A 535 -11.06 -0.80 -26.65
N PHE A 536 -10.39 -1.89 -26.99
CA PHE A 536 -10.71 -2.78 -28.09
C PHE A 536 -10.95 -4.18 -27.51
N GLN A 537 -11.99 -4.86 -27.97
CA GLN A 537 -12.35 -6.19 -27.52
C GLN A 537 -12.41 -7.14 -28.71
N ALA A 538 -11.86 -8.34 -28.55
CA ALA A 538 -11.90 -9.40 -29.53
C ALA A 538 -12.20 -10.74 -28.87
N GLY A 539 -12.85 -11.64 -29.60
CA GLY A 539 -13.19 -12.97 -29.10
C GLY A 539 -14.39 -13.57 -29.81
N GLU A 540 -15.28 -14.20 -29.07
CA GLU A 540 -16.48 -14.87 -29.62
C GLU A 540 -17.71 -14.64 -28.73
N LEU A 541 -18.88 -14.56 -29.37
CA LEU A 541 -20.19 -14.53 -28.71
C LEU A 541 -21.13 -15.53 -29.40
N GLY A 542 -21.47 -16.63 -28.72
CA GLY A 542 -22.31 -17.71 -29.25
C GLY A 542 -21.76 -18.31 -30.54
N GLY A 543 -20.44 -18.42 -30.65
CA GLY A 543 -19.71 -18.93 -31.82
C GLY A 543 -19.53 -17.93 -32.98
N ALA A 544 -20.06 -16.71 -32.88
CA ALA A 544 -19.77 -15.64 -33.83
C ALA A 544 -18.54 -14.85 -33.39
N GLY A 545 -17.65 -14.52 -34.32
CA GLY A 545 -16.47 -13.70 -34.01
C GLY A 545 -16.85 -12.30 -33.55
N LEU A 546 -16.33 -11.89 -32.39
CA LEU A 546 -16.57 -10.59 -31.76
C LEU A 546 -15.37 -9.67 -32.00
N THR A 547 -15.62 -8.44 -32.46
CA THR A 547 -14.61 -7.40 -32.63
C THR A 547 -15.26 -6.03 -32.45
N THR A 548 -14.94 -5.35 -31.36
CA THR A 548 -15.68 -4.18 -30.91
C THR A 548 -14.78 -3.19 -30.19
N TRP A 549 -15.21 -1.93 -30.07
CA TRP A 549 -14.39 -0.89 -29.44
C TRP A 549 -15.22 0.26 -28.87
N GLY A 550 -14.63 0.94 -27.90
CA GLY A 550 -15.27 2.07 -27.23
C GLY A 550 -14.23 3.06 -26.72
N ALA A 551 -14.61 4.33 -26.65
CA ALA A 551 -13.76 5.40 -26.17
C ALA A 551 -14.57 6.52 -25.51
N ASN A 552 -14.00 7.13 -24.48
CA ASN A 552 -14.50 8.35 -23.86
C ASN A 552 -13.37 9.35 -23.62
N VAL A 553 -13.62 10.63 -23.89
CA VAL A 553 -12.64 11.72 -23.73
C VAL A 553 -13.31 12.90 -23.05
N ARG A 554 -12.58 13.57 -22.15
CA ARG A 554 -13.07 14.65 -21.30
C ARG A 554 -12.04 15.76 -21.20
N LEU A 555 -12.46 17.00 -21.43
CA LEU A 555 -11.71 18.21 -21.14
C LEU A 555 -12.41 18.94 -20.00
N THR A 556 -11.66 19.21 -18.93
CA THR A 556 -12.12 19.92 -17.74
C THR A 556 -11.37 21.23 -17.59
N TRP A 557 -12.09 22.30 -17.29
CA TRP A 557 -11.55 23.64 -17.00
C TRP A 557 -12.11 24.20 -15.69
N ASP A 558 -11.23 24.46 -14.73
CA ASP A 558 -11.53 25.14 -13.46
C ASP A 558 -11.60 26.67 -13.69
N ALA A 559 -12.77 27.17 -14.08
CA ALA A 559 -13.05 28.57 -14.40
C ALA A 559 -13.26 29.46 -13.16
N ARG A 560 -12.33 29.40 -12.20
CA ARG A 560 -12.47 30.02 -10.86
C ARG A 560 -12.70 31.55 -10.87
N ASN A 561 -12.32 32.22 -11.95
CA ASN A 561 -12.40 33.69 -12.07
C ASN A 561 -13.55 34.16 -12.99
N LEU A 562 -14.29 33.26 -13.63
CA LEU A 562 -15.33 33.63 -14.60
C LEU A 562 -16.64 34.08 -13.92
N LEU A 563 -16.96 33.49 -12.77
CA LEU A 563 -18.11 33.81 -11.95
C LEU A 563 -17.66 34.14 -10.52
N ARG A 564 -18.53 34.77 -9.72
CA ARG A 564 -18.30 34.99 -8.28
C ARG A 564 -18.30 33.70 -7.43
N LEU A 565 -18.45 32.55 -8.07
CA LEU A 565 -18.54 31.22 -7.46
C LEU A 565 -17.55 30.28 -8.15
N PRO A 566 -16.95 29.32 -7.42
CA PRO A 566 -16.13 28.29 -8.05
C PRO A 566 -16.96 27.49 -9.07
N LEU A 567 -16.55 27.58 -10.33
CA LEU A 567 -17.15 26.89 -11.47
C LEU A 567 -16.11 25.97 -12.10
N ARG A 568 -16.52 24.75 -12.43
CA ARG A 568 -15.81 23.84 -13.31
C ARG A 568 -16.67 23.51 -14.51
N VAL A 569 -16.10 23.64 -15.70
CA VAL A 569 -16.72 23.28 -16.97
C VAL A 569 -16.09 21.99 -17.48
N LEU A 570 -16.91 21.02 -17.86
CA LEU A 570 -16.46 19.80 -18.53
C LEU A 570 -17.13 19.73 -19.90
N VAL A 571 -16.37 19.33 -20.91
CA VAL A 571 -16.91 18.91 -22.22
C VAL A 571 -16.29 17.59 -22.61
N GLY A 572 -17.05 16.73 -23.29
CA GLY A 572 -16.58 15.40 -23.61
C GLY A 572 -17.29 14.72 -24.77
N GLY A 573 -16.70 13.60 -25.18
CA GLY A 573 -17.20 12.71 -26.20
C GLY A 573 -17.22 11.27 -25.70
N LEU A 574 -18.21 10.50 -26.14
CA LEU A 574 -18.36 9.07 -25.92
C LEU A 574 -18.66 8.40 -27.26
N TYR A 575 -18.07 7.24 -27.49
CA TYR A 575 -18.41 6.34 -28.59
C TYR A 575 -18.30 4.90 -28.11
N LEU A 576 -19.36 4.12 -28.31
CA LEU A 576 -19.46 2.69 -28.05
C LEU A 576 -20.02 2.06 -29.33
N SER A 577 -19.28 1.18 -29.99
CA SER A 577 -19.69 0.61 -31.28
C SER A 577 -21.04 -0.12 -31.18
N GLY A 578 -21.75 -0.14 -32.30
CA GLY A 578 -23.01 -0.86 -32.46
C GLY A 578 -22.82 -2.07 -33.36
N ASP A 579 -23.73 -3.03 -33.22
CA ASP A 579 -23.74 -4.26 -34.01
C ASP A 579 -24.28 -3.99 -35.42
N ASP A 580 -23.52 -4.34 -36.47
CA ASP A 580 -23.94 -4.14 -37.85
C ASP A 580 -24.68 -5.41 -38.35
N PRO A 581 -26.01 -5.33 -38.57
CA PRO A 581 -26.80 -6.51 -38.95
C PRO A 581 -26.46 -7.05 -40.35
N SER A 582 -25.65 -6.33 -41.14
CA SER A 582 -25.19 -6.79 -42.45
C SER A 582 -23.98 -7.72 -42.38
N THR A 583 -23.37 -7.89 -41.21
CA THR A 583 -22.21 -8.78 -41.01
C THR A 583 -22.61 -10.05 -40.25
N GLY A 584 -21.79 -11.09 -40.36
CA GLY A 584 -21.91 -12.30 -39.54
C GLY A 584 -21.13 -12.24 -38.23
N LYS A 585 -20.65 -11.06 -37.84
CA LYS A 585 -19.81 -10.83 -36.65
C LYS A 585 -20.64 -10.16 -35.54
N THR A 586 -20.05 -10.06 -34.36
CA THR A 586 -20.55 -9.21 -33.28
C THR A 586 -19.66 -7.99 -33.13
N GLU A 587 -20.23 -6.80 -33.36
CA GLU A 587 -19.50 -5.52 -33.40
C GLU A 587 -20.00 -4.52 -32.36
N GLY A 588 -21.12 -4.83 -31.71
CA GLY A 588 -21.64 -4.07 -30.57
C GLY A 588 -20.66 -4.06 -29.40
N TRP A 589 -20.55 -2.92 -28.72
CA TRP A 589 -19.77 -2.80 -27.49
C TRP A 589 -20.32 -3.70 -26.38
N GLU A 590 -19.45 -4.46 -25.73
CA GLU A 590 -19.78 -5.29 -24.58
C GLU A 590 -19.36 -4.57 -23.29
N PRO A 591 -20.30 -4.20 -22.40
CA PRO A 591 -20.01 -3.47 -21.15
C PRO A 591 -19.41 -4.40 -20.06
N LEU A 592 -18.24 -4.98 -20.37
CA LEU A 592 -17.46 -5.99 -19.64
C LEU A 592 -17.87 -6.21 -18.17
N PHE A 593 -17.28 -5.48 -17.22
CA PHE A 593 -17.69 -5.42 -15.81
C PHE A 593 -18.06 -3.96 -15.46
N SER A 594 -18.80 -3.29 -16.34
CA SER A 594 -19.04 -1.83 -16.31
C SER A 594 -20.51 -1.48 -16.59
N ARG A 595 -21.42 -2.11 -15.85
CA ARG A 595 -22.87 -1.91 -15.99
C ARG A 595 -23.46 -0.96 -14.95
N TRP A 596 -22.63 -0.09 -14.39
CA TRP A 596 -23.08 0.93 -13.44
C TRP A 596 -23.71 2.13 -14.18
N PRO A 597 -24.59 2.93 -13.54
CA PRO A 597 -25.27 4.07 -14.14
C PRO A 597 -24.34 5.29 -14.36
N ARG A 598 -23.25 5.13 -15.11
CA ARG A 598 -22.18 6.12 -15.28
C ARG A 598 -22.66 7.46 -15.83
N TRP A 599 -23.53 7.44 -16.84
CA TRP A 599 -23.94 8.65 -17.57
C TRP A 599 -25.37 9.11 -17.25
N SER A 600 -26.20 8.22 -16.70
CA SER A 600 -27.58 8.51 -16.35
C SER A 600 -28.10 7.44 -15.41
N GLU A 601 -28.88 7.86 -14.41
CA GLU A 601 -29.59 6.95 -13.50
C GLU A 601 -30.97 6.55 -14.05
N SER A 602 -31.49 7.30 -15.02
CA SER A 602 -32.80 7.06 -15.65
C SER A 602 -32.70 6.31 -16.97
N TYR A 603 -31.74 6.64 -17.83
CA TYR A 603 -31.66 6.09 -19.19
C TYR A 603 -31.35 4.59 -19.21
N ILE A 604 -30.78 4.06 -18.11
CA ILE A 604 -30.56 2.62 -17.92
C ILE A 604 -31.84 1.79 -18.02
N TYR A 605 -33.00 2.37 -17.67
CA TYR A 605 -34.29 1.71 -17.76
C TYR A 605 -34.79 1.64 -19.20
N THR A 606 -34.53 2.67 -20.00
CA THR A 606 -34.76 2.63 -21.47
C THR A 606 -33.85 1.57 -22.11
N LEU A 607 -32.59 1.51 -21.70
CA LEU A 607 -31.66 0.48 -22.17
C LEU A 607 -32.09 -0.93 -21.79
N ALA A 608 -32.71 -1.12 -20.61
CA ALA A 608 -33.26 -2.41 -20.21
C ALA A 608 -34.35 -2.88 -21.19
N GLU A 609 -35.24 -1.98 -21.64
CA GLU A 609 -36.22 -2.31 -22.68
C GLU A 609 -35.56 -2.67 -24.01
N GLU A 610 -34.48 -1.98 -24.39
CA GLU A 610 -33.72 -2.26 -25.62
C GLU A 610 -32.98 -3.62 -25.56
N ASN A 611 -32.60 -4.08 -24.36
CA ASN A 611 -31.65 -5.18 -24.18
C ASN A 611 -32.21 -6.39 -23.42
N GLN A 612 -33.50 -6.70 -23.61
CA GLN A 612 -34.16 -7.88 -23.02
C GLN A 612 -34.14 -7.88 -21.48
N GLY A 613 -34.38 -6.73 -20.87
CA GLY A 613 -34.40 -6.55 -19.41
C GLY A 613 -33.03 -6.28 -18.79
N ARG A 614 -31.94 -6.36 -19.56
CA ARG A 614 -30.58 -6.11 -19.07
C ARG A 614 -30.35 -4.62 -18.83
N MET A 615 -30.45 -4.21 -17.57
CA MET A 615 -30.24 -2.82 -17.17
C MET A 615 -28.80 -2.37 -17.44
N SER A 616 -28.63 -1.07 -17.74
CA SER A 616 -27.34 -0.43 -17.94
C SER A 616 -26.46 -1.12 -19.01
N TRP A 617 -27.08 -1.74 -20.01
CA TRP A 617 -26.37 -2.33 -21.13
C TRP A 617 -25.92 -1.24 -22.12
N TRP A 618 -24.88 -0.51 -21.74
CA TRP A 618 -24.36 0.62 -22.48
C TRP A 618 -23.67 0.17 -23.77
N SER A 619 -24.41 0.10 -24.88
CA SER A 619 -23.89 -0.31 -26.18
C SER A 619 -24.56 0.47 -27.31
N ASN A 620 -23.94 0.51 -28.50
CA ASN A 620 -24.46 1.23 -29.65
C ASN A 620 -24.83 2.69 -29.30
N LEU A 621 -23.88 3.40 -28.67
CA LEU A 621 -24.11 4.72 -28.07
C LEU A 621 -22.95 5.66 -28.37
N SER A 622 -23.25 6.84 -28.88
CA SER A 622 -22.33 7.96 -28.92
C SER A 622 -22.95 9.20 -28.28
N SER A 623 -22.10 10.05 -27.71
CA SER A 623 -22.53 11.28 -27.06
C SER A 623 -21.52 12.39 -27.27
N VAL A 624 -22.01 13.60 -27.51
CA VAL A 624 -21.28 14.83 -27.17
C VAL A 624 -21.96 15.42 -25.94
N PHE A 625 -21.20 15.79 -24.93
CA PHE A 625 -21.77 16.23 -23.66
C PHE A 625 -20.98 17.36 -23.02
N GLY A 626 -21.68 18.09 -22.16
CA GLY A 626 -21.09 19.13 -21.32
C GLY A 626 -21.68 19.11 -19.92
N GLU A 627 -20.85 19.44 -18.93
CA GLU A 627 -21.24 19.54 -17.53
C GLU A 627 -20.75 20.85 -16.93
N LEU A 628 -21.53 21.40 -16.01
CA LEU A 628 -21.18 22.52 -15.16
C LEU A 628 -21.26 22.05 -13.70
N ASP A 629 -20.14 22.12 -12.98
CA ASP A 629 -20.07 21.86 -11.54
C ASP A 629 -19.85 23.20 -10.81
N ILE A 630 -20.86 23.61 -10.04
CA ILE A 630 -20.95 24.92 -9.41
C ILE A 630 -20.97 24.72 -7.89
N ARG A 631 -19.99 25.29 -7.19
CA ARG A 631 -20.00 25.31 -5.72
C ARG A 631 -20.74 26.55 -5.20
N LEU A 632 -21.98 26.34 -4.76
CA LEU A 632 -22.82 27.39 -4.18
C LEU A 632 -22.37 27.76 -2.76
N SER A 633 -21.87 26.80 -1.99
CA SER A 633 -21.22 27.00 -0.68
C SER A 633 -20.27 25.84 -0.34
N GLN A 634 -19.69 25.84 0.86
CA GLN A 634 -18.91 24.69 1.36
C GLN A 634 -19.77 23.42 1.57
N LYS A 635 -21.09 23.56 1.70
CA LYS A 635 -22.03 22.46 1.99
C LYS A 635 -23.03 22.20 0.87
N LEU A 636 -22.99 22.96 -0.22
CA LEU A 636 -23.98 22.92 -1.29
C LEU A 636 -23.28 23.01 -2.66
N GLY A 637 -23.50 22.01 -3.50
CA GLY A 637 -23.00 21.94 -4.87
C GLY A 637 -24.15 21.69 -5.86
N LEU A 638 -24.04 22.24 -7.06
CA LEU A 638 -24.97 22.02 -8.16
C LEU A 638 -24.20 21.53 -9.37
N ARG A 639 -24.58 20.37 -9.91
CA ARG A 639 -24.11 19.87 -11.19
C ARG A 639 -25.25 19.94 -12.21
N LEU A 640 -24.97 20.50 -13.38
CA LEU A 640 -25.86 20.49 -14.54
C LEU A 640 -25.16 19.74 -15.66
N ALA A 641 -25.82 18.81 -16.33
CA ALA A 641 -25.27 18.14 -17.50
C ALA A 641 -26.26 18.11 -18.67
N ALA A 642 -25.72 18.12 -19.88
CA ALA A 642 -26.47 17.93 -21.11
C ALA A 642 -25.73 17.00 -22.04
N HIS A 643 -26.41 15.98 -22.55
CA HIS A 643 -25.91 15.02 -23.51
C HIS A 643 -26.74 15.08 -24.80
N ARG A 644 -26.06 15.15 -25.94
CA ARG A 644 -26.65 14.85 -27.25
C ARG A 644 -26.30 13.39 -27.58
N LEU A 645 -27.28 12.51 -27.46
CA LEU A 645 -27.12 11.07 -27.63
C LEU A 645 -27.45 10.64 -29.07
N ALA A 646 -26.62 9.75 -29.61
CA ALA A 646 -26.76 9.13 -30.92
C ALA A 646 -26.39 7.64 -30.85
N ALA A 647 -26.66 6.90 -31.91
CA ALA A 647 -26.36 5.48 -32.05
C ALA A 647 -25.53 5.26 -33.32
N PRO A 648 -24.32 4.64 -33.22
CA PRO A 648 -23.53 4.26 -34.39
C PRO A 648 -24.30 3.42 -35.40
N GLN A 649 -25.15 2.51 -34.93
CA GLN A 649 -26.03 1.66 -35.75
C GLN A 649 -27.48 1.96 -35.44
N ALA A 650 -28.36 1.81 -36.44
CA ALA A 650 -29.80 1.88 -36.22
C ALA A 650 -30.24 0.78 -35.25
N ALA A 651 -31.43 0.93 -34.67
CA ALA A 651 -31.94 -0.07 -33.74
C ALA A 651 -32.03 -1.44 -34.44
N SER A 652 -31.46 -2.47 -33.81
CA SER A 652 -31.68 -3.84 -34.23
C SER A 652 -33.17 -4.16 -34.04
N GLY A 653 -33.76 -4.90 -34.98
CA GLY A 653 -35.20 -5.20 -34.99
C GLY A 653 -35.72 -6.00 -33.78
N SER A 654 -34.85 -6.30 -32.82
CA SER A 654 -35.08 -6.96 -31.53
C SER A 654 -36.32 -6.43 -30.80
N TRP A 655 -36.63 -5.13 -30.90
CA TRP A 655 -37.82 -4.51 -30.30
C TRP A 655 -38.43 -3.38 -31.15
N SER A 656 -39.13 -3.75 -32.23
CA SER A 656 -39.74 -2.80 -33.19
C SER A 656 -40.81 -1.83 -32.64
N ARG A 657 -41.21 -1.94 -31.36
CA ARG A 657 -42.30 -1.15 -30.78
C ARG A 657 -41.89 0.26 -30.36
N ILE A 658 -40.63 0.44 -29.92
CA ILE A 658 -40.10 1.75 -29.52
C ILE A 658 -38.98 2.22 -30.45
N SER A 659 -38.42 1.32 -31.28
CA SER A 659 -37.34 1.59 -32.22
C SER A 659 -37.81 2.30 -33.49
N GLY A 660 -37.14 3.40 -33.82
CA GLY A 660 -37.21 4.08 -35.11
C GLY A 660 -36.09 3.64 -36.05
N LEU A 661 -35.93 4.38 -37.16
CA LEU A 661 -34.93 4.08 -38.20
C LEU A 661 -33.74 5.05 -38.18
N GLY A 662 -33.75 6.06 -37.32
CA GLY A 662 -32.71 7.07 -37.25
C GLY A 662 -31.54 6.69 -36.33
N HIS A 663 -30.54 7.55 -36.31
CA HIS A 663 -29.34 7.41 -35.46
C HIS A 663 -29.31 8.39 -34.29
N VAL A 664 -30.31 9.26 -34.13
CA VAL A 664 -30.34 10.25 -33.05
C VAL A 664 -31.17 9.68 -31.90
N ARG A 665 -30.51 9.27 -30.82
CA ARG A 665 -31.17 8.77 -29.61
C ARG A 665 -31.98 9.87 -28.93
N GLY A 666 -31.40 11.05 -28.73
CA GLY A 666 -32.12 12.16 -28.13
C GLY A 666 -31.24 13.16 -27.40
N ASN A 667 -31.86 13.92 -26.50
CA ASN A 667 -31.14 14.80 -25.58
C ASN A 667 -31.48 14.41 -24.14
N LEU A 668 -30.45 14.19 -23.33
CA LEU A 668 -30.57 13.93 -21.90
C LEU A 668 -30.06 15.14 -21.13
N PHE A 669 -30.86 15.64 -20.19
CA PHE A 669 -30.50 16.74 -19.31
C PHE A 669 -30.56 16.26 -17.87
N SER A 670 -29.57 16.63 -17.06
CA SER A 670 -29.58 16.35 -15.63
C SER A 670 -29.23 17.57 -14.79
N ALA A 671 -29.83 17.62 -13.61
CA ALA A 671 -29.53 18.58 -12.57
C ALA A 671 -29.41 17.85 -11.23
N ARG A 672 -28.25 17.95 -10.58
CA ARG A 672 -27.95 17.29 -9.32
C ARG A 672 -27.55 18.33 -8.28
N LEU A 673 -28.36 18.48 -7.24
CA LEU A 673 -28.07 19.31 -6.08
C LEU A 673 -27.52 18.41 -4.97
N GLU A 674 -26.28 18.62 -4.56
CA GLU A 674 -25.62 17.87 -3.49
C GLU A 674 -25.52 18.73 -2.23
N PHE A 675 -25.85 18.15 -1.08
CA PHE A 675 -25.85 18.89 0.19
C PHE A 675 -25.26 18.07 1.35
N VAL A 676 -24.53 18.77 2.24
CA VAL A 676 -23.96 18.22 3.47
C VAL A 676 -24.65 18.86 4.66
N LEU A 677 -25.47 18.09 5.38
CA LEU A 677 -26.24 18.59 6.53
C LEU A 677 -25.37 18.57 7.80
N SER A 678 -24.57 17.51 7.99
CA SER A 678 -23.60 17.38 9.08
C SER A 678 -22.41 16.52 8.66
N GLY A 679 -21.43 16.33 9.56
CA GLY A 679 -20.31 15.40 9.32
C GLY A 679 -20.74 13.93 9.17
N ARG A 680 -21.98 13.59 9.53
CA ARG A 680 -22.53 12.23 9.48
C ARG A 680 -23.75 12.10 8.56
N LEU A 681 -24.26 13.20 8.00
CA LEU A 681 -25.48 13.21 7.18
C LEU A 681 -25.26 14.05 5.93
N LYS A 682 -25.38 13.40 4.78
CA LYS A 682 -25.26 14.01 3.46
C LYS A 682 -26.35 13.48 2.54
N GLY A 683 -26.59 14.17 1.43
CA GLY A 683 -27.60 13.74 0.50
C GLY A 683 -27.53 14.49 -0.82
N HIS A 684 -28.48 14.16 -1.70
CA HIS A 684 -28.65 14.83 -2.96
C HIS A 684 -30.09 14.75 -3.48
N LEU A 685 -30.40 15.67 -4.40
CA LEU A 685 -31.55 15.63 -5.27
C LEU A 685 -31.05 15.56 -6.72
N LEU A 686 -31.42 14.52 -7.46
CA LEU A 686 -31.15 14.36 -8.88
C LEU A 686 -32.46 14.46 -9.65
N TYR A 687 -32.47 15.31 -10.67
CA TYR A 687 -33.50 15.36 -11.70
C TYR A 687 -32.87 15.03 -13.05
N GLU A 688 -33.50 14.16 -13.83
CA GLU A 688 -33.14 13.88 -15.21
C GLU A 688 -34.36 14.00 -16.12
N SER A 689 -34.15 14.47 -17.34
CA SER A 689 -35.19 14.51 -18.36
C SER A 689 -34.61 14.12 -19.71
N PHE A 690 -35.34 13.27 -20.43
CA PHE A 690 -34.95 12.79 -21.74
C PHE A 690 -35.96 13.19 -22.79
N ARG A 691 -35.44 13.65 -23.93
CA ARG A 691 -36.23 13.98 -25.13
C ARG A 691 -35.81 13.05 -26.27
N PRO A 692 -36.64 12.06 -26.66
CA PRO A 692 -36.28 11.08 -27.68
C PRO A 692 -36.10 11.74 -29.05
N GLY A 693 -35.22 11.14 -29.86
CA GLY A 693 -34.96 11.50 -31.25
C GLY A 693 -35.38 10.41 -32.22
N SER A 694 -34.88 10.49 -33.46
CA SER A 694 -35.28 9.60 -34.56
C SER A 694 -34.83 8.14 -34.45
N PHE A 695 -33.97 7.81 -33.49
CA PHE A 695 -33.65 6.42 -33.13
C PHE A 695 -34.85 5.70 -32.52
N TYR A 696 -35.80 6.44 -31.96
CA TYR A 696 -37.06 5.92 -31.46
C TYR A 696 -38.21 6.19 -32.45
N VAL A 697 -39.33 5.51 -32.27
CA VAL A 697 -40.54 5.70 -33.08
C VAL A 697 -41.02 7.16 -33.01
N PRO A 698 -41.67 7.71 -34.05
CA PRO A 698 -42.16 9.08 -34.04
C PRO A 698 -43.15 9.41 -32.91
N SER A 699 -43.82 8.38 -32.36
CA SER A 699 -44.73 8.51 -31.21
C SER A 699 -44.02 8.49 -29.85
N ALA A 700 -42.70 8.31 -29.82
CA ALA A 700 -41.94 8.24 -28.58
C ALA A 700 -42.04 9.57 -27.82
N ASP A 701 -42.35 9.49 -26.54
CA ASP A 701 -42.52 10.63 -25.65
C ASP A 701 -41.37 10.72 -24.64
N GLY A 702 -41.09 11.93 -24.19
CA GLY A 702 -40.06 12.17 -23.18
C GLY A 702 -40.43 11.62 -21.81
N TYR A 703 -39.46 11.65 -20.90
CA TYR A 703 -39.68 11.29 -19.51
C TYR A 703 -39.01 12.29 -18.56
N SER A 704 -39.45 12.25 -17.30
CA SER A 704 -38.82 12.88 -16.16
C SER A 704 -38.51 11.84 -15.07
N PHE A 705 -37.35 11.98 -14.44
CA PHE A 705 -36.89 11.12 -13.36
C PHE A 705 -36.41 12.00 -12.22
N LEU A 706 -36.79 11.65 -10.99
CA LEU A 706 -36.38 12.35 -9.78
C LEU A 706 -35.91 11.33 -8.74
N ARG A 707 -34.74 11.57 -8.16
CA ARG A 707 -34.21 10.83 -7.02
C ARG A 707 -33.81 11.78 -5.92
N PHE A 708 -34.34 11.54 -4.72
CA PHE A 708 -33.86 12.14 -3.49
C PHE A 708 -33.17 11.07 -2.65
N GLU A 709 -32.00 11.36 -2.11
CA GLU A 709 -31.28 10.42 -1.26
C GLU A 709 -30.64 11.12 -0.06
N LEU A 710 -30.75 10.47 1.10
CA LEU A 710 -30.01 10.78 2.32
C LEU A 710 -29.17 9.57 2.71
N LEU A 711 -27.93 9.83 3.13
CA LEU A 711 -27.03 8.83 3.69
C LEU A 711 -26.54 9.33 5.04
N TRP A 712 -26.83 8.54 6.08
CA TRP A 712 -26.30 8.72 7.43
C TRP A 712 -25.31 7.62 7.77
N GLY A 713 -24.23 7.94 8.49
CA GLY A 713 -23.32 6.91 9.01
C GLY A 713 -22.27 7.44 9.98
N PHE A 714 -21.57 6.54 10.67
CA PHE A 714 -20.51 6.86 11.63
C PHE A 714 -19.38 5.82 11.67
#